data_AF-A0A933UZN7-F1
#
_entry.id   AF-A0A933UZN7-F1
#
_cell.length_a   1.000
_cell.length_b   1.000
_cell.length_c   1.000
_cell.angle_alpha   90.00
_cell.angle_beta   90.00
_cell.angle_gamma   90.00
#
_symmetry.space_group_name_H-M   'P 1'
#
loop_
_entity.id
_entity.type
_entity.pdbx_description
1 polymer ?
#
loop_
_entity_poly.entity_id
_entity_poly.type
_entity_poly.pdbx_seq_one_letter_code
_entity_poly.pdbx_strand_id
1 'polypeptide(L)'
;MKKIIPLFLIASGLLTAQALSIKELKWAKDTFGSMQFSPIETGVLVTADLSEVPAGKDLHCFTVCYMPSETDFSKYKGISFTVSFKEPVFSGIGIIITERKTGAKHYSGDLPLGTIPGDTTLVVPFSKLELPPWGRGKKAAGDNSFDAADIVDIRIGSTFKERVSGKFLIKNITLLTDIPSENKSAPEAPPQGKASIKLLVPALKTAAYAVERPGGVLPFNLPDTTTLRASAKKVFAHYHIFAKNMGGSTRPIESDYYSAGWLHINGENNKHKTQGGYLRDRPLSVPPNPSMNDEDFAKLCAETDITDGINAGLDGFIINFTSASTNDNWWKGTYRGVWEASKRIAPWFSMMLMPDCTIGFKDGDVNKFLELLNRVKDEPNVFRHDEKIVLAPYYGEKYSPEKWKEMLAKFNENGTPVFFIPCVQGFSRLAPTYAGTAHGLAEWSAICDTVGNATNESARTATKLVHDAGYSIWMQPVRPQDFRPHAGTVNEAGNTTLLRESWMRAIEGGADWVQIVTWSDHYESSAIRPTVGAQYLFSDLSAYYSAWFKAGKPPAITRDALMYCHRLHSSKAAPDTTLQTKGLPIKFRGGNPVDEIEMLAFLTAPATLTIVIGDKTYTQNADAGLSSFTVPLAEGRPVFSIARGGRDIVRTRSRYTISDRIIFSDFMYFGGSSLREPELAVANPERFISGAVLELSCNEVWGPILYDSSGFGNHAVAYVMTNDGEVTTITHTYGREGNGIYQLPRVRLEKQLRISLTPQLAPETFTVCAWIKPAGETNGSIISSLDGTLGFAFGFTEPGKLGITTGGKTLSSRIVVKTNAWTHVAAVCGTSSRAIYVNGVKLASDTGASFEKRTDGTMFIAKDYYGGLDEIVMYPRALTENEIKAMAK
;
A
#
# COMPACT_ATOMS: atom_id res chain seq x y z
N MET A 1 25.55 27.49 23.91
CA MET A 1 26.38 26.88 22.84
C MET A 1 25.72 27.17 21.49
N LYS A 2 26.54 27.20 20.44
CA LYS A 2 26.38 27.93 19.18
C LYS A 2 25.09 27.60 18.40
N LYS A 3 24.46 28.65 17.85
CA LYS A 3 23.27 28.60 16.99
C LYS A 3 23.60 27.88 15.67
N ILE A 4 22.87 26.83 15.34
CA ILE A 4 22.88 26.17 14.02
C ILE A 4 21.78 26.86 13.17
N ILE A 5 22.14 27.34 11.97
CA ILE A 5 21.27 28.05 11.02
C ILE A 5 20.92 27.09 9.87
N PRO A 6 19.66 26.97 9.41
CA PRO A 6 19.26 26.01 8.38
C PRO A 6 19.81 26.32 6.98
N LEU A 7 20.20 25.28 6.24
CA LEU A 7 20.65 25.30 4.84
C LEU A 7 19.46 25.35 3.85
N PHE A 8 19.63 26.05 2.72
CA PHE A 8 18.61 26.34 1.71
C PHE A 8 18.35 25.18 0.72
N LEU A 9 17.08 24.99 0.29
CA LEU A 9 16.70 24.25 -0.93
C LEU A 9 16.75 25.19 -2.15
N ILE A 10 17.25 24.70 -3.30
CA ILE A 10 17.32 25.47 -4.56
C ILE A 10 16.18 25.06 -5.49
N ALA A 11 15.41 26.04 -5.96
CA ALA A 11 14.57 25.95 -7.15
C ALA A 11 15.42 26.20 -8.41
N SER A 12 15.18 25.44 -9.47
CA SER A 12 15.93 25.43 -10.74
C SER A 12 16.01 26.81 -11.40
N GLY A 13 17.12 27.52 -11.21
CA GLY A 13 17.58 28.63 -12.04
C GLY A 13 18.99 28.33 -12.53
N LEU A 14 19.31 28.75 -13.77
CA LEU A 14 20.60 28.50 -14.42
C LEU A 14 21.78 28.96 -13.53
N LEU A 15 22.45 28.01 -12.89
CA LEU A 15 23.78 28.17 -12.31
C LEU A 15 24.77 27.47 -13.25
N THR A 16 25.86 28.13 -13.62
CA THR A 16 27.01 27.43 -14.21
C THR A 16 27.60 26.51 -13.14
N ALA A 17 27.54 25.21 -13.38
CA ALA A 17 27.90 24.19 -12.41
C ALA A 17 28.69 23.09 -13.11
N GLN A 18 29.74 22.57 -12.46
CA GLN A 18 30.51 21.44 -12.99
C GLN A 18 30.15 20.18 -12.22
N ALA A 19 29.42 19.27 -12.87
CA ALA A 19 29.19 17.94 -12.34
C ALA A 19 30.49 17.13 -12.38
N LEU A 20 30.80 16.45 -11.28
CA LEU A 20 31.95 15.57 -11.21
C LEU A 20 31.55 14.16 -11.65
N SER A 21 32.35 13.56 -12.53
CA SER A 21 32.14 12.17 -12.94
C SER A 21 32.45 11.24 -11.77
N ILE A 22 31.41 10.67 -11.15
CA ILE A 22 31.54 9.74 -10.01
C ILE A 22 32.47 8.55 -10.32
N LYS A 23 32.54 8.12 -11.59
CA LYS A 23 33.38 7.01 -12.05
C LYS A 23 34.88 7.35 -12.05
N GLU A 24 35.23 8.64 -12.10
CA GLU A 24 36.62 9.13 -12.11
C GLU A 24 37.14 9.50 -10.71
N LEU A 25 36.24 9.55 -9.72
CA LEU A 25 36.58 9.84 -8.33
C LEU A 25 37.15 8.59 -7.66
N LYS A 26 38.27 8.73 -6.93
CA LYS A 26 38.81 7.63 -6.12
C LYS A 26 38.20 7.69 -4.72
N TRP A 27 37.64 6.57 -4.28
CA TRP A 27 36.96 6.43 -3.00
C TRP A 27 37.85 5.69 -1.99
N ALA A 28 38.04 6.26 -0.79
CA ALA A 28 38.81 5.64 0.28
C ALA A 28 38.16 5.82 1.65
N LYS A 29 38.58 5.01 2.62
CA LYS A 29 38.10 5.08 4.01
C LYS A 29 38.93 6.05 4.85
N ASP A 30 38.27 6.77 5.75
CA ASP A 30 38.93 7.73 6.64
C ASP A 30 38.86 7.35 8.14
N THR A 31 37.80 6.65 8.57
CA THR A 31 37.50 6.38 10.00
C THR A 31 37.32 4.90 10.35
N PHE A 32 37.23 4.62 11.66
CA PHE A 32 37.05 3.30 12.27
C PHE A 32 35.75 2.60 11.81
N GLY A 33 35.77 1.26 11.76
CA GLY A 33 34.71 0.41 11.20
C GLY A 33 35.09 -0.18 9.84
N SER A 34 34.28 -1.12 9.34
CA SER A 34 34.46 -1.66 7.99
C SER A 34 33.57 -0.89 7.00
N MET A 35 34.13 -0.46 5.86
CA MET A 35 33.38 0.22 4.81
C MET A 35 33.57 -0.47 3.47
N GLN A 36 32.48 -0.65 2.75
CA GLN A 36 32.45 -1.18 1.40
C GLN A 36 31.82 -0.17 0.44
N PHE A 37 32.45 -0.03 -0.72
CA PHE A 37 32.02 0.89 -1.77
C PHE A 37 31.65 0.07 -3.00
N SER A 38 30.41 0.21 -3.46
CA SER A 38 29.91 -0.46 -4.65
C SER A 38 29.44 0.60 -5.65
N PRO A 39 30.24 0.92 -6.68
CA PRO A 39 29.78 1.72 -7.80
C PRO A 39 28.59 1.01 -8.47
N ILE A 40 27.50 1.73 -8.66
CA ILE A 40 26.29 1.27 -9.35
C ILE A 40 25.90 2.29 -10.42
N GLU A 41 24.98 1.93 -11.31
CA GLU A 41 24.59 2.80 -12.43
C GLU A 41 24.12 4.20 -11.99
N THR A 42 23.52 4.30 -10.80
CA THR A 42 22.93 5.53 -10.26
C THR A 42 23.78 6.28 -9.23
N GLY A 43 25.03 5.84 -8.97
CA GLY A 43 25.92 6.47 -7.99
C GLY A 43 26.89 5.50 -7.30
N VAL A 44 27.30 5.82 -6.07
CA VAL A 44 28.13 4.93 -5.23
C VAL A 44 27.36 4.56 -3.97
N LEU A 45 27.04 3.28 -3.83
CA LEU A 45 26.47 2.74 -2.60
C LEU A 45 27.58 2.58 -1.57
N VAL A 46 27.42 3.26 -0.44
CA VAL A 46 28.30 3.16 0.71
C VAL A 46 27.62 2.27 1.75
N THR A 47 28.29 1.17 2.10
CA THR A 47 27.89 0.32 3.25
C THR A 47 28.92 0.50 4.34
N ALA A 48 28.49 0.95 5.51
CA ALA A 48 29.35 1.11 6.67
C ALA A 48 28.87 0.17 7.78
N ASP A 49 29.81 -0.55 8.40
CA ASP A 49 29.56 -1.37 9.57
C ASP A 49 30.35 -0.82 10.76
N LEU A 50 29.62 -0.23 11.71
CA LEU A 50 30.17 0.35 12.93
C LEU A 50 30.00 -0.58 14.14
N SER A 51 29.55 -1.82 13.94
CA SER A 51 29.35 -2.79 15.03
C SER A 51 30.65 -3.14 15.78
N GLU A 52 31.80 -3.02 15.11
CA GLU A 52 33.13 -3.28 15.69
C GLU A 52 33.80 -2.04 16.31
N VAL A 53 33.16 -0.86 16.25
CA VAL A 53 33.75 0.38 16.79
C VAL A 53 33.73 0.37 18.33
N PRO A 54 34.89 0.53 19.00
CA PRO A 54 34.96 0.48 20.46
C PRO A 54 34.02 1.46 21.18
N ALA A 55 33.57 1.09 22.37
CA ALA A 55 32.78 1.96 23.23
C ALA A 55 33.55 3.26 23.55
N GLY A 56 32.86 4.41 23.45
CA GLY A 56 33.45 5.73 23.69
C GLY A 56 34.18 6.38 22.50
N LYS A 57 34.18 5.73 21.33
CA LYS A 57 34.62 6.35 20.06
C LYS A 57 33.45 6.93 19.28
N ASP A 58 33.76 8.00 18.54
CA ASP A 58 32.88 8.75 17.66
C ASP A 58 32.34 7.89 16.51
N LEU A 59 31.02 7.96 16.25
CA LEU A 59 30.32 7.14 15.24
C LEU A 59 30.23 7.85 13.87
N HIS A 60 31.32 8.48 13.46
CA HIS A 60 31.40 9.20 12.19
C HIS A 60 32.05 8.33 11.11
N CYS A 61 31.37 8.21 9.98
CA CYS A 61 31.82 7.47 8.80
C CYS A 61 31.96 8.46 7.65
N PHE A 62 33.19 8.78 7.25
CA PHE A 62 33.46 9.60 6.07
C PHE A 62 34.05 8.77 4.94
N THR A 63 33.48 8.92 3.74
CA THR A 63 34.12 8.45 2.52
C THR A 63 34.95 9.56 1.91
N VAL A 64 36.19 9.25 1.54
CA VAL A 64 37.13 10.18 0.93
C VAL A 64 36.94 10.13 -0.57
N CYS A 65 36.68 11.29 -1.17
CA CYS A 65 36.66 11.48 -2.61
C CYS A 65 37.94 12.24 -3.00
N TYR A 66 38.87 11.56 -3.69
CA TYR A 66 40.03 12.23 -4.28
C TYR A 66 39.67 12.79 -5.64
N MET A 67 40.00 14.07 -5.80
CA MET A 67 39.68 14.86 -6.98
C MET A 67 40.79 14.73 -8.03
N PRO A 68 40.48 14.85 -9.33
CA PRO A 68 41.50 14.92 -10.38
C PRO A 68 42.52 16.03 -10.08
N SER A 69 43.80 15.81 -10.37
CA SER A 69 44.91 16.70 -9.99
C SER A 69 44.89 18.10 -10.63
N GLU A 70 43.96 18.37 -11.56
CA GLU A 70 43.88 19.60 -12.35
C GLU A 70 42.66 20.49 -12.02
N THR A 71 41.83 20.13 -11.04
CA THR A 71 40.65 20.93 -10.69
C THR A 71 41.04 22.22 -9.95
N ASP A 72 40.91 23.37 -10.61
CA ASP A 72 41.11 24.69 -10.00
C ASP A 72 39.85 25.13 -9.23
N PHE A 73 39.87 24.92 -7.92
CA PHE A 73 38.74 25.17 -7.04
C PHE A 73 38.50 26.64 -6.70
N SER A 74 39.45 27.53 -7.02
CA SER A 74 39.33 28.98 -6.79
C SER A 74 38.14 29.61 -7.53
N LYS A 75 37.63 28.91 -8.56
CA LYS A 75 36.49 29.32 -9.40
C LYS A 75 35.12 28.98 -8.81
N TYR A 76 35.07 28.21 -7.71
CA TYR A 76 33.81 27.78 -7.10
C TYR A 76 33.61 28.40 -5.72
N LYS A 77 32.36 28.69 -5.41
CA LYS A 77 31.94 29.28 -4.12
C LYS A 77 31.34 28.23 -3.18
N GLY A 78 31.10 27.01 -3.66
CA GLY A 78 30.63 25.90 -2.84
C GLY A 78 30.48 24.60 -3.63
N ILE A 79 29.96 23.60 -2.93
CA ILE A 79 29.74 22.26 -3.45
C ILE A 79 28.33 21.80 -3.15
N SER A 80 27.72 21.05 -4.06
CA SER A 80 26.51 20.29 -3.77
C SER A 80 26.71 18.80 -3.98
N PHE A 81 25.94 18.00 -3.24
CA PHE A 81 25.92 16.56 -3.41
C PHE A 81 24.57 15.98 -3.01
N THR A 82 24.15 14.94 -3.72
CA THR A 82 22.87 14.25 -3.45
C THR A 82 23.11 12.93 -2.77
N VAL A 83 22.46 12.74 -1.62
CA VAL A 83 22.51 11.52 -0.84
C VAL A 83 21.14 10.91 -0.69
N SER A 84 21.06 9.60 -0.71
CA SER A 84 19.83 8.84 -0.46
C SER A 84 20.07 7.93 0.74
N PHE A 85 19.37 8.18 1.84
CA PHE A 85 19.41 7.31 3.01
C PHE A 85 18.34 6.25 2.87
N LYS A 86 18.74 4.98 2.96
CA LYS A 86 17.80 3.85 2.86
C LYS A 86 17.35 3.34 4.23
N GLU A 87 17.96 3.85 5.31
CA GLU A 87 17.86 3.28 6.65
C GLU A 87 17.87 4.41 7.71
N PRO A 88 17.09 4.33 8.80
CA PRO A 88 16.91 5.42 9.78
C PRO A 88 18.04 5.54 10.83
N VAL A 89 19.16 4.84 10.62
CA VAL A 89 20.26 4.67 11.58
C VAL A 89 21.20 5.88 11.68
N PHE A 90 21.05 6.86 10.79
CA PHE A 90 21.90 8.04 10.71
C PHE A 90 21.33 9.22 11.53
N SER A 91 22.20 9.95 12.22
CA SER A 91 21.90 11.15 13.02
C SER A 91 22.26 12.45 12.31
N GLY A 92 23.23 12.42 11.38
CA GLY A 92 23.66 13.61 10.66
C GLY A 92 24.49 13.30 9.42
N ILE A 93 24.73 14.33 8.61
CA ILE A 93 25.66 14.26 7.48
C ILE A 93 26.47 15.55 7.39
N GLY A 94 27.76 15.43 7.07
CA GLY A 94 28.65 16.57 6.92
C GLY A 94 29.67 16.35 5.83
N ILE A 95 30.41 17.41 5.51
CA ILE A 95 31.56 17.36 4.62
C ILE A 95 32.82 17.89 5.31
N ILE A 96 33.95 17.25 5.02
CA ILE A 96 35.28 17.70 5.41
C ILE A 96 36.06 18.00 4.13
N ILE A 97 36.72 19.14 4.07
CA ILE A 97 37.60 19.51 2.96
C ILE A 97 39.01 19.70 3.49
N THR A 98 40.00 19.04 2.86
CA THR A 98 41.40 19.13 3.28
C THR A 98 42.22 20.00 2.34
N GLU A 99 42.98 20.94 2.90
CA GLU A 99 43.99 21.75 2.20
C GLU A 99 45.30 20.97 2.00
N ARG A 100 45.91 21.09 0.82
CA ARG A 100 47.08 20.34 0.37
C ARG A 100 48.36 20.78 1.05
N LYS A 101 48.63 22.08 1.15
CA LYS A 101 49.87 22.65 1.70
C LYS A 101 49.91 22.58 3.22
N THR A 102 48.78 22.90 3.85
CA THR A 102 48.69 23.02 5.30
C THR A 102 48.21 21.73 5.97
N GLY A 103 47.50 20.86 5.24
CA GLY A 103 46.82 19.70 5.82
C GLY A 103 45.60 20.08 6.67
N ALA A 104 45.14 21.33 6.60
CA ALA A 104 44.01 21.81 7.38
C ALA A 104 42.69 21.20 6.87
N LYS A 105 41.85 20.71 7.79
CA LYS A 105 40.56 20.06 7.54
C LYS A 105 39.42 20.98 7.98
N HIS A 106 38.69 21.50 7.01
CA HIS A 106 37.55 22.38 7.22
C HIS A 106 36.25 21.57 7.20
N TYR A 107 35.38 21.79 8.18
CA TYR A 107 34.19 20.97 8.42
C TYR A 107 32.91 21.81 8.32
N SER A 108 31.88 21.25 7.69
CA SER A 108 30.56 21.90 7.59
C SER A 108 29.75 21.87 8.89
N GLY A 109 30.14 21.06 9.87
CA GLY A 109 29.25 20.62 10.94
C GLY A 109 28.38 19.43 10.50
N ASP A 110 27.81 18.73 11.49
CA ASP A 110 26.78 17.71 11.25
C ASP A 110 25.46 18.40 10.94
N LEU A 111 24.98 18.23 9.71
CA LEU A 111 23.63 18.63 9.34
C LEU A 111 22.68 17.57 9.92
N PRO A 112 21.80 17.93 10.86
CA PRO A 112 20.91 16.97 11.49
C PRO A 112 19.96 16.38 10.46
N LEU A 113 19.95 15.05 10.38
CA LEU A 113 18.97 14.35 9.59
C LEU A 113 17.70 14.22 10.45
N GLY A 114 16.73 15.09 10.22
CA GLY A 114 15.33 14.74 10.52
C GLY A 114 14.93 13.47 9.75
N THR A 115 13.72 12.97 9.92
CA THR A 115 13.16 11.95 9.01
C THR A 115 13.09 12.54 7.60
N ILE A 116 14.15 12.38 6.81
CA ILE A 116 14.23 12.79 5.41
C ILE A 116 14.14 11.52 4.57
N PRO A 117 12.96 11.13 4.10
CA PRO A 117 12.83 10.03 3.15
C PRO A 117 13.27 10.49 1.75
N GLY A 118 14.16 9.73 1.11
CA GLY A 118 14.52 9.89 -0.31
C GLY A 118 15.82 10.65 -0.59
N ASP A 119 15.96 11.07 -1.85
CA ASP A 119 17.15 11.78 -2.34
C ASP A 119 17.18 13.22 -1.81
N THR A 120 18.28 13.56 -1.14
CA THR A 120 18.50 14.87 -0.54
C THR A 120 19.73 15.51 -1.16
N THR A 121 19.54 16.63 -1.84
CA THR A 121 20.65 17.47 -2.32
C THR A 121 21.04 18.48 -1.25
N LEU A 122 22.29 18.43 -0.82
CA LEU A 122 22.87 19.36 0.14
C LEU A 122 23.81 20.31 -0.59
N VAL A 123 23.76 21.59 -0.22
CA VAL A 123 24.62 22.65 -0.77
C VAL A 123 25.44 23.24 0.36
N VAL A 124 26.75 23.11 0.29
CA VAL A 124 27.68 23.65 1.28
C VAL A 124 28.48 24.79 0.66
N PRO A 125 28.17 26.05 1.01
CA PRO A 125 29.00 27.18 0.64
C PRO A 125 30.37 27.05 1.32
N PHE A 126 31.44 27.29 0.58
CA PHE A 126 32.79 27.26 1.15
C PHE A 126 32.99 28.30 2.25
N SER A 127 32.29 29.44 2.15
CA SER A 127 32.27 30.49 3.19
C SER A 127 31.62 30.07 4.51
N LYS A 128 30.97 28.91 4.57
CA LYS A 128 30.32 28.37 5.77
C LYS A 128 31.09 27.20 6.40
N LEU A 129 32.22 26.81 5.80
CA LEU A 129 33.08 25.81 6.41
C LEU A 129 33.81 26.42 7.61
N GLU A 130 33.85 25.67 8.71
CA GLU A 130 34.57 26.05 9.91
C GLU A 130 35.89 25.27 10.01
N LEU A 131 36.93 25.87 10.60
CA LEU A 131 38.16 25.17 10.96
C LEU A 131 38.12 24.75 12.43
N PRO A 132 37.75 23.49 12.74
CA PRO A 132 37.69 23.03 14.12
C PRO A 132 39.09 22.86 14.73
N PRO A 133 39.23 22.82 16.07
CA PRO A 133 40.52 22.64 16.73
C PRO A 133 41.31 21.40 16.27
N TRP A 134 40.62 20.29 16.01
CA TRP A 134 41.22 19.04 15.49
C TRP A 134 41.60 19.12 14.00
N GLY A 135 41.10 20.12 13.27
CA GLY A 135 41.31 20.28 11.83
C GLY A 135 42.46 21.21 11.47
N ARG A 136 43.18 21.83 12.41
CA ARG A 136 44.13 22.92 12.09
C ARG A 136 45.29 22.56 11.17
N GLY A 137 45.73 21.30 11.14
CA GLY A 137 46.94 20.91 10.40
C GLY A 137 48.15 21.78 10.81
N LYS A 138 48.89 22.32 9.83
CA LYS A 138 50.01 23.25 10.05
C LYS A 138 49.60 24.72 10.27
N LYS A 139 48.29 25.05 10.31
CA LYS A 139 47.84 26.42 10.58
C LYS A 139 47.99 26.78 12.06
N ALA A 140 48.36 28.04 12.34
CA ALA A 140 48.51 28.54 13.69
C ALA A 140 47.16 28.59 14.44
N ALA A 141 47.21 28.58 15.78
CA ALA A 141 46.02 28.79 16.60
C ALA A 141 45.45 30.20 16.33
N GLY A 142 44.15 30.27 15.97
CA GLY A 142 43.46 31.51 15.62
C GLY A 142 43.39 31.81 14.12
N ASP A 143 44.23 31.18 13.30
CA ASP A 143 44.08 31.23 11.84
C ASP A 143 42.94 30.30 11.42
N ASN A 144 41.89 30.89 10.83
CA ASN A 144 40.70 30.19 10.31
C ASN A 144 40.51 30.46 8.81
N SER A 145 41.53 30.95 8.11
CA SER A 145 41.46 31.18 6.66
C SER A 145 41.16 29.87 5.92
N PHE A 146 40.38 29.92 4.85
CA PHE A 146 40.14 28.77 3.94
C PHE A 146 40.66 29.14 2.56
N ASP A 147 41.60 28.35 2.03
CA ASP A 147 42.12 28.53 0.66
C ASP A 147 41.49 27.49 -0.28
N ALA A 148 40.45 27.92 -1.01
CA ALA A 148 39.78 27.06 -1.97
C ALA A 148 40.72 26.59 -3.09
N ALA A 149 41.77 27.34 -3.45
CA ALA A 149 42.71 26.93 -4.50
C ALA A 149 43.61 25.76 -4.09
N ASP A 150 43.63 25.40 -2.80
CA ASP A 150 44.54 24.41 -2.23
C ASP A 150 43.86 23.10 -1.82
N ILE A 151 42.66 22.79 -2.32
CA ILE A 151 41.94 21.56 -1.94
C ILE A 151 42.62 20.30 -2.50
N VAL A 152 42.77 19.25 -1.66
CA VAL A 152 43.31 17.93 -2.06
C VAL A 152 42.34 16.76 -1.89
N ASP A 153 41.44 16.84 -0.91
CA ASP A 153 40.39 15.84 -0.71
C ASP A 153 39.08 16.46 -0.23
N ILE A 154 37.97 15.84 -0.62
CA ILE A 154 36.63 16.14 -0.12
C ILE A 154 36.10 14.85 0.50
N ARG A 155 35.67 14.91 1.75
CA ARG A 155 35.11 13.77 2.46
C ARG A 155 33.64 14.05 2.73
N ILE A 156 32.79 13.11 2.35
CA ILE A 156 31.35 13.18 2.60
C ILE A 156 31.05 12.06 3.58
N GLY A 157 30.42 12.38 4.70
CA GLY A 157 30.25 11.40 5.76
C GLY A 157 29.04 11.61 6.62
N SER A 158 28.57 10.51 7.16
CA SER A 158 27.39 10.46 8.00
C SER A 158 27.75 10.06 9.42
N THR A 159 26.98 10.57 10.35
CA THR A 159 27.08 10.28 11.77
C THR A 159 25.94 9.34 12.12
N PHE A 160 26.22 8.34 12.95
CA PHE A 160 25.24 7.31 13.31
C PHE A 160 24.66 7.57 14.69
N LYS A 161 23.41 7.12 14.89
CA LYS A 161 22.74 7.15 16.19
C LYS A 161 23.29 6.07 17.13
N GLU A 162 23.65 4.91 16.57
CA GLU A 162 24.02 3.71 17.32
C GLU A 162 25.09 2.90 16.58
N ARG A 163 25.74 1.94 17.27
CA ARG A 163 26.78 1.06 16.69
C ARG A 163 26.15 -0.05 15.84
N VAL A 164 25.62 0.32 14.69
CA VAL A 164 24.93 -0.57 13.76
C VAL A 164 25.49 -0.41 12.35
N SER A 165 25.22 -1.38 11.48
CA SER A 165 25.52 -1.24 10.06
C SER A 165 24.48 -0.35 9.38
N GLY A 166 24.90 0.44 8.39
CA GLY A 166 24.05 1.36 7.66
C GLY A 166 24.42 1.51 6.19
N LYS A 167 23.44 1.82 5.34
CA LYS A 167 23.64 2.10 3.91
C LYS A 167 23.13 3.46 3.48
N PHE A 168 23.93 4.15 2.67
CA PHE A 168 23.52 5.37 1.97
C PHE A 168 24.12 5.42 0.56
N LEU A 169 23.43 6.08 -0.36
CA LEU A 169 23.81 6.19 -1.76
C LEU A 169 24.18 7.64 -2.08
N ILE A 170 25.40 7.88 -2.59
CA ILE A 170 25.79 9.19 -3.14
C ILE A 170 25.52 9.16 -4.65
N LYS A 171 24.62 10.02 -5.12
CA LYS A 171 24.14 10.03 -6.52
C LYS A 171 24.83 11.04 -7.42
N ASN A 172 25.15 12.21 -6.89
CA ASN A 172 25.86 13.26 -7.63
C ASN A 172 26.71 14.12 -6.71
N ILE A 173 27.76 14.73 -7.27
CA ILE A 173 28.57 15.77 -6.64
C ILE A 173 28.83 16.84 -7.70
N THR A 174 28.60 18.10 -7.36
CA THR A 174 28.66 19.23 -8.27
C THR A 174 29.38 20.41 -7.63
N LEU A 175 30.32 21.03 -8.34
CA LEU A 175 30.96 22.27 -7.92
C LEU A 175 30.18 23.49 -8.45
N LEU A 176 29.96 24.47 -7.57
CA LEU A 176 29.07 25.60 -7.83
C LEU A 176 29.87 26.89 -7.97
N THR A 177 29.75 27.58 -9.10
CA THR A 177 30.42 28.90 -9.30
C THR A 177 29.70 30.04 -8.59
N ASP A 178 28.47 29.82 -8.12
CA ASP A 178 27.72 30.78 -7.31
C ASP A 178 26.83 30.12 -6.25
N ILE A 179 26.44 30.88 -5.22
CA ILE A 179 25.58 30.44 -4.11
C ILE A 179 24.27 31.25 -4.12
N PRO A 180 23.09 30.60 -4.05
CA PRO A 180 21.79 31.30 -4.04
C PRO A 180 21.67 32.33 -2.91
N SER A 181 21.14 33.54 -3.19
CA SER A 181 21.06 34.66 -2.24
C SER A 181 19.88 34.59 -1.26
N GLU A 182 20.11 34.98 0.00
CA GLU A 182 19.09 35.17 1.05
C GLU A 182 18.22 36.41 0.77
N ASN A 183 16.90 36.25 0.61
CA ASN A 183 15.99 37.38 0.35
C ASN A 183 15.77 38.24 1.61
N LYS A 184 16.20 39.52 1.57
CA LYS A 184 15.95 40.56 2.59
C LYS A 184 14.74 41.43 2.23
N SER A 185 13.62 41.29 2.94
CA SER A 185 12.63 42.39 3.12
C SER A 185 11.53 42.05 4.16
N ALA A 186 11.69 42.56 5.40
CA ALA A 186 10.61 42.93 6.33
C ALA A 186 11.20 43.88 7.43
N PRO A 187 10.44 44.87 7.96
CA PRO A 187 10.98 46.01 8.72
C PRO A 187 11.25 45.74 10.22
N GLU A 188 12.13 46.56 10.82
CA GLU A 188 12.63 46.49 12.20
C GLU A 188 11.57 46.73 13.31
N ALA A 189 11.80 46.12 14.48
CA ALA A 189 10.97 46.20 15.69
C ALA A 189 11.61 47.06 16.80
N PRO A 190 10.82 47.68 17.71
CA PRO A 190 11.28 48.11 19.04
C PRO A 190 11.04 47.03 20.13
N PRO A 191 11.65 47.16 21.32
CA PRO A 191 12.29 46.02 22.00
C PRO A 191 11.55 45.38 23.18
N GLN A 192 11.93 44.12 23.41
CA GLN A 192 11.94 43.29 24.63
C GLN A 192 10.62 42.98 25.36
N GLY A 193 10.19 41.72 25.21
CA GLY A 193 9.30 41.02 26.12
C GLY A 193 9.00 39.59 25.64
N LYS A 194 9.62 38.59 26.30
CA LYS A 194 9.45 37.12 26.18
C LYS A 194 8.58 36.62 25.00
N ALA A 195 9.22 36.16 23.92
CA ALA A 195 8.58 35.53 22.78
C ALA A 195 8.64 33.99 22.87
N SER A 196 7.46 33.36 22.91
CA SER A 196 7.20 32.02 22.42
C SER A 196 7.38 32.02 20.89
N ILE A 197 8.12 31.06 20.32
CA ILE A 197 8.27 30.95 18.87
C ILE A 197 6.97 30.41 18.26
N LYS A 198 6.17 31.30 17.65
CA LYS A 198 5.22 30.95 16.58
C LYS A 198 6.02 30.72 15.30
N LEU A 199 5.85 29.55 14.70
CA LEU A 199 6.42 29.18 13.41
C LEU A 199 5.80 30.08 12.32
N LEU A 200 6.58 31.00 11.75
CA LEU A 200 6.22 31.69 10.51
C LEU A 200 6.50 30.72 9.35
N VAL A 201 5.43 30.19 8.77
CA VAL A 201 5.43 29.46 7.50
C VAL A 201 5.64 30.49 6.38
N PRO A 202 6.63 30.34 5.48
CA PRO A 202 6.76 31.25 4.35
C PRO A 202 5.57 31.06 3.41
N ALA A 203 5.02 32.17 2.92
CA ALA A 203 4.04 32.18 1.85
C ALA A 203 4.62 31.48 0.61
N LEU A 204 4.17 30.25 0.37
CA LEU A 204 4.43 29.48 -0.84
C LEU A 204 3.83 30.22 -2.03
N LYS A 205 4.68 30.75 -2.91
CA LYS A 205 4.31 30.82 -4.33
C LYS A 205 4.31 29.38 -4.84
N THR A 206 3.14 28.97 -5.30
CA THR A 206 2.74 27.69 -5.87
C THR A 206 3.71 27.16 -6.93
N ALA A 207 4.67 26.32 -6.52
CA ALA A 207 5.18 25.26 -7.38
C ALA A 207 4.36 24.00 -7.06
N ALA A 208 3.62 23.49 -8.05
CA ALA A 208 2.83 22.29 -7.89
C ALA A 208 3.73 21.13 -7.45
N TYR A 209 3.42 20.52 -6.31
CA TYR A 209 3.91 19.17 -6.00
C TYR A 209 3.42 18.29 -7.14
N ALA A 210 4.33 17.84 -8.01
CA ALA A 210 4.01 16.80 -8.97
C ALA A 210 3.81 15.52 -8.15
N VAL A 211 2.55 15.19 -7.87
CA VAL A 211 2.13 13.91 -7.31
C VAL A 211 2.32 12.89 -8.42
N GLU A 212 3.56 12.50 -8.69
CA GLU A 212 3.88 11.56 -9.76
C GLU A 212 3.78 10.12 -9.26
N ARG A 213 2.90 9.38 -9.91
CA ARG A 213 2.84 7.92 -9.85
C ARG A 213 4.22 7.33 -10.17
N PRO A 214 4.69 6.27 -9.49
CA PRO A 214 5.91 5.56 -9.89
C PRO A 214 5.85 5.18 -11.37
N GLY A 215 6.92 5.46 -12.12
CA GLY A 215 6.96 5.19 -13.57
C GLY A 215 6.81 3.70 -13.88
N GLY A 216 6.07 3.36 -14.94
CA GLY A 216 5.97 1.99 -15.47
C GLY A 216 4.93 1.08 -14.82
N VAL A 217 4.17 1.55 -13.83
CA VAL A 217 3.14 0.73 -13.13
C VAL A 217 1.80 0.62 -13.88
N LEU A 218 1.64 1.33 -15.00
CA LEU A 218 0.46 1.27 -15.86
C LEU A 218 0.81 0.72 -17.26
N PRO A 219 -0.12 0.00 -17.91
CA PRO A 219 0.04 -0.46 -19.29
C PRO A 219 0.10 0.67 -20.32
N PHE A 220 -0.39 1.85 -19.95
CA PHE A 220 -0.57 3.02 -20.79
C PHE A 220 0.08 4.25 -20.15
N ASN A 221 0.38 5.26 -20.96
CA ASN A 221 0.84 6.55 -20.47
C ASN A 221 -0.37 7.48 -20.34
N LEU A 222 -0.53 8.07 -19.15
CA LEU A 222 -1.53 9.11 -18.94
C LEU A 222 -1.08 10.41 -19.65
N PRO A 223 -1.99 11.18 -20.25
CA PRO A 223 -1.72 12.57 -20.60
C PRO A 223 -1.27 13.35 -19.36
N ASP A 224 -0.57 14.45 -19.56
CA ASP A 224 -0.13 15.28 -18.43
C ASP A 224 -1.33 15.76 -17.60
N THR A 225 -1.12 15.87 -16.29
CA THR A 225 -2.20 16.20 -15.34
C THR A 225 -2.80 17.58 -15.60
N THR A 226 -2.02 18.52 -16.15
CA THR A 226 -2.51 19.86 -16.49
C THR A 226 -3.51 19.80 -17.64
N THR A 227 -3.22 19.03 -18.69
CA THR A 227 -4.13 18.77 -19.81
C THR A 227 -5.42 18.11 -19.35
N LEU A 228 -5.33 17.05 -18.53
CA LEU A 228 -6.53 16.37 -18.01
C LEU A 228 -7.39 17.32 -17.16
N ARG A 229 -6.77 18.13 -16.31
CA ARG A 229 -7.48 19.13 -15.48
C ARG A 229 -8.13 20.25 -16.29
N ALA A 230 -7.52 20.65 -17.40
CA ALA A 230 -8.05 21.71 -18.26
C ALA A 230 -9.33 21.29 -18.99
N SER A 231 -9.62 19.98 -19.07
CA SER A 231 -10.84 19.47 -19.68
C SER A 231 -12.10 20.04 -18.99
N ALA A 232 -13.10 20.41 -19.79
CA ALA A 232 -14.42 20.77 -19.28
C ALA A 232 -15.13 19.56 -18.64
N LYS A 233 -14.73 18.35 -19.04
CA LYS A 233 -15.22 17.10 -18.48
C LYS A 233 -14.57 16.83 -17.14
N LYS A 234 -15.37 16.68 -16.08
CA LYS A 234 -14.89 16.52 -14.70
C LYS A 234 -15.21 15.14 -14.15
N VAL A 235 -14.33 14.63 -13.30
CA VAL A 235 -14.48 13.31 -12.66
C VAL A 235 -14.28 13.49 -11.17
N PHE A 236 -15.32 13.21 -10.40
CA PHE A 236 -15.28 13.21 -8.94
C PHE A 236 -15.61 11.82 -8.41
N ALA A 237 -15.14 11.49 -7.21
CA ALA A 237 -15.50 10.24 -6.54
C ALA A 237 -16.09 10.51 -5.16
N HIS A 238 -17.12 9.76 -4.80
CA HIS A 238 -17.81 9.89 -3.53
C HIS A 238 -16.94 9.43 -2.37
N TYR A 239 -16.69 10.30 -1.39
CA TYR A 239 -15.81 10.05 -0.26
C TYR A 239 -16.61 9.86 1.03
N HIS A 240 -16.55 8.64 1.55
CA HIS A 240 -17.23 8.21 2.77
C HIS A 240 -16.29 8.16 3.98
N ILE A 241 -16.83 7.84 5.15
CA ILE A 241 -16.16 7.93 6.46
C ILE A 241 -14.99 6.95 6.70
N PHE A 242 -14.78 6.00 5.79
CA PHE A 242 -13.81 4.91 5.95
C PHE A 242 -12.38 5.41 5.66
N ALA A 243 -11.64 5.85 6.68
CA ALA A 243 -10.24 6.27 6.49
C ALA A 243 -9.32 5.09 6.09
N LYS A 244 -8.15 5.36 5.50
CA LYS A 244 -7.15 4.32 5.14
C LYS A 244 -6.59 3.56 6.36
N ASN A 245 -6.61 4.16 7.54
CA ASN A 245 -6.20 3.53 8.80
C ASN A 245 -7.14 4.02 9.92
N MET A 246 -7.69 3.08 10.69
CA MET A 246 -8.62 3.37 11.80
C MET A 246 -8.00 3.05 13.18
N GLY A 247 -6.68 2.98 13.24
CA GLY A 247 -5.85 2.70 14.41
C GLY A 247 -5.09 3.92 14.92
N GLY A 248 -5.19 5.05 14.21
CA GLY A 248 -4.41 6.25 14.49
C GLY A 248 -2.92 6.05 14.21
N SER A 249 -2.12 6.96 14.75
CA SER A 249 -0.67 7.02 14.56
C SER A 249 0.09 5.83 15.17
N THR A 250 -0.53 5.05 16.05
CA THR A 250 0.17 4.05 16.89
C THR A 250 -0.26 2.61 16.66
N ARG A 251 -1.52 2.34 16.30
CA ARG A 251 -2.00 0.96 16.17
C ARG A 251 -1.71 0.42 14.77
N PRO A 252 -1.02 -0.73 14.66
CA PRO A 252 -0.80 -1.38 13.39
C PRO A 252 -2.06 -2.07 12.89
N ILE A 253 -2.01 -2.48 11.62
CA ILE A 253 -3.14 -2.97 10.83
C ILE A 253 -3.89 -4.10 11.54
N GLU A 254 -3.20 -4.95 12.30
CA GLU A 254 -3.75 -6.15 12.96
C GLU A 254 -4.61 -5.83 14.18
N SER A 255 -4.50 -4.61 14.70
CA SER A 255 -5.19 -4.19 15.93
C SER A 255 -5.99 -2.91 15.75
N ASP A 256 -6.07 -2.39 14.53
CA ASP A 256 -6.88 -1.24 14.19
C ASP A 256 -8.38 -1.57 14.18
N TYR A 257 -9.23 -0.55 14.04
CA TYR A 257 -10.68 -0.78 14.13
C TYR A 257 -11.27 -1.59 12.97
N TYR A 258 -10.66 -1.58 11.79
CA TYR A 258 -11.04 -2.52 10.74
C TYR A 258 -10.85 -3.95 11.25
N SER A 259 -9.68 -4.23 11.81
CA SER A 259 -9.28 -5.55 12.25
C SER A 259 -10.01 -6.05 13.50
N ALA A 260 -10.15 -5.22 14.52
CA ALA A 260 -10.82 -5.62 15.77
C ALA A 260 -12.35 -5.48 15.72
N GLY A 261 -12.87 -4.62 14.84
CA GLY A 261 -14.28 -4.27 14.74
C GLY A 261 -14.90 -4.77 13.45
N TRP A 262 -14.75 -4.02 12.37
CA TRP A 262 -15.57 -4.20 11.16
C TRP A 262 -15.32 -5.50 10.38
N LEU A 263 -14.11 -6.03 10.37
CA LEU A 263 -13.78 -7.30 9.71
C LEU A 263 -13.93 -8.49 10.65
N HIS A 264 -13.78 -8.27 11.97
CA HIS A 264 -13.80 -9.35 12.93
C HIS A 264 -15.21 -9.94 13.06
N ILE A 265 -15.32 -11.27 13.01
CA ILE A 265 -16.57 -11.99 13.24
C ILE A 265 -17.20 -11.65 14.60
N ASN A 266 -16.39 -11.55 15.65
CA ASN A 266 -16.83 -11.19 17.00
C ASN A 266 -16.76 -9.67 17.26
N GLY A 267 -16.49 -8.88 16.22
CA GLY A 267 -16.35 -7.43 16.33
C GLY A 267 -17.62 -6.74 16.81
N GLU A 268 -17.45 -5.55 17.38
CA GLU A 268 -18.53 -4.74 17.96
C GLU A 268 -19.43 -5.55 18.93
N ASN A 269 -18.82 -6.32 19.85
CA ASN A 269 -19.50 -7.19 20.82
C ASN A 269 -20.38 -8.26 20.15
N ASN A 270 -19.79 -9.06 19.25
CA ASN A 270 -20.46 -10.14 18.49
C ASN A 270 -21.60 -9.69 17.55
N LYS A 271 -21.77 -8.38 17.33
CA LYS A 271 -22.82 -7.83 16.45
C LYS A 271 -22.68 -8.30 15.00
N HIS A 272 -21.50 -8.79 14.62
CA HIS A 272 -21.21 -9.23 13.26
C HIS A 272 -21.10 -10.75 13.06
N LYS A 273 -21.32 -11.53 14.13
CA LYS A 273 -21.09 -12.98 14.13
C LYS A 273 -21.93 -13.71 13.09
N THR A 274 -23.19 -13.31 12.92
CA THR A 274 -24.17 -13.99 12.06
C THR A 274 -24.05 -13.68 10.58
N GLN A 275 -23.10 -12.82 10.19
CA GLN A 275 -22.77 -12.52 8.80
C GLN A 275 -21.25 -12.55 8.53
N GLY A 276 -20.43 -13.05 9.47
CA GLY A 276 -18.99 -13.22 9.27
C GLY A 276 -18.16 -11.94 9.24
N GLY A 277 -18.63 -10.87 9.90
CA GLY A 277 -18.02 -9.54 9.83
C GLY A 277 -18.94 -8.50 9.19
N TYR A 278 -18.72 -7.22 9.51
CA TYR A 278 -19.47 -6.09 8.95
C TYR A 278 -19.06 -5.81 7.50
N LEU A 279 -17.76 -5.89 7.23
CA LEU A 279 -17.14 -5.67 5.93
C LEU A 279 -16.48 -6.97 5.44
N ARG A 280 -16.08 -6.99 4.16
CA ARG A 280 -15.27 -8.06 3.55
C ARG A 280 -13.87 -7.61 3.15
N ASP A 281 -13.70 -6.31 2.94
CA ASP A 281 -12.43 -5.72 2.54
C ASP A 281 -12.06 -4.51 3.40
N ARG A 282 -10.83 -4.06 3.23
CA ARG A 282 -10.27 -2.84 3.82
C ARG A 282 -9.38 -2.13 2.81
N PRO A 283 -9.17 -0.81 2.95
CA PRO A 283 -8.20 -0.10 2.13
C PRO A 283 -6.78 -0.66 2.31
N LEU A 284 -5.93 -0.51 1.29
CA LEU A 284 -4.49 -0.58 1.48
C LEU A 284 -4.08 0.49 2.49
N SER A 285 -3.59 0.05 3.65
CA SER A 285 -3.42 0.92 4.81
C SER A 285 -2.14 1.73 4.73
N VAL A 286 -2.18 2.95 5.29
CA VAL A 286 -0.97 3.70 5.62
C VAL A 286 -0.39 3.10 6.90
N PRO A 287 0.87 2.66 6.92
CA PRO A 287 1.49 2.14 8.15
C PRO A 287 1.46 3.19 9.27
N PRO A 288 1.20 2.80 10.53
CA PRO A 288 1.21 3.74 11.64
C PRO A 288 2.59 4.42 11.76
N ASN A 289 2.57 5.69 12.13
CA ASN A 289 3.79 6.44 12.44
C ASN A 289 3.70 6.99 13.88
N PRO A 290 4.27 6.29 14.88
CA PRO A 290 4.22 6.70 16.28
C PRO A 290 4.89 8.05 16.57
N SER A 291 5.61 8.62 15.59
CA SER A 291 6.21 9.95 15.67
C SER A 291 5.23 11.08 15.35
N MET A 292 4.05 10.77 14.80
CA MET A 292 2.97 11.70 14.51
C MET A 292 1.88 11.63 15.57
N ASN A 293 1.13 12.71 15.78
CA ASN A 293 -0.15 12.62 16.49
C ASN A 293 -1.25 12.09 15.52
N ASP A 294 -2.40 11.69 16.08
CA ASP A 294 -3.48 11.11 15.29
C ASP A 294 -4.09 12.07 14.26
N GLU A 295 -4.10 13.37 14.52
CA GLU A 295 -4.64 14.36 13.58
C GLU A 295 -3.74 14.49 12.34
N ASP A 296 -2.43 14.58 12.53
CA ASP A 296 -1.47 14.67 11.43
C ASP A 296 -1.35 13.34 10.67
N PHE A 297 -1.52 12.22 11.36
CA PHE A 297 -1.62 10.91 10.73
C PHE A 297 -2.90 10.74 9.89
N ALA A 298 -4.04 11.25 10.36
CA ALA A 298 -5.27 11.27 9.58
C ALA A 298 -5.13 12.14 8.31
N LYS A 299 -4.41 13.26 8.39
CA LYS A 299 -4.05 14.08 7.21
C LYS A 299 -3.17 13.29 6.23
N LEU A 300 -2.16 12.56 6.72
CA LEU A 300 -1.32 11.70 5.87
C LEU A 300 -2.15 10.61 5.16
N CYS A 301 -3.11 10.00 5.86
CA CYS A 301 -4.06 9.06 5.24
C CYS A 301 -4.86 9.73 4.12
N ALA A 302 -5.41 10.92 4.39
CA ALA A 302 -6.17 11.68 3.41
C ALA A 302 -5.33 12.14 2.21
N GLU A 303 -4.06 12.49 2.41
CA GLU A 303 -3.13 12.80 1.32
C GLU A 303 -2.83 11.61 0.44
N THR A 304 -2.75 10.43 1.04
CA THR A 304 -2.59 9.19 0.29
C THR A 304 -3.84 8.92 -0.54
N ASP A 305 -5.03 9.11 0.02
CA ASP A 305 -6.29 9.04 -0.74
C ASP A 305 -6.34 10.07 -1.88
N ILE A 306 -5.96 11.33 -1.64
CA ILE A 306 -5.91 12.37 -2.69
C ILE A 306 -4.89 12.00 -3.76
N THR A 307 -3.71 11.51 -3.38
CA THR A 307 -2.67 11.07 -4.30
C THR A 307 -3.14 9.94 -5.20
N ASP A 308 -3.74 8.90 -4.60
CA ASP A 308 -4.34 7.79 -5.34
C ASP A 308 -5.50 8.27 -6.24
N GLY A 309 -6.29 9.24 -5.76
CA GLY A 309 -7.39 9.85 -6.53
C GLY A 309 -6.89 10.63 -7.75
N ILE A 310 -5.86 11.47 -7.58
CA ILE A 310 -5.17 12.17 -8.69
C ILE A 310 -4.66 11.14 -9.70
N ASN A 311 -4.04 10.07 -9.20
CA ASN A 311 -3.53 8.99 -10.03
C ASN A 311 -4.65 8.24 -10.77
N ALA A 312 -5.86 8.14 -10.21
CA ALA A 312 -7.05 7.61 -10.87
C ALA A 312 -7.71 8.62 -11.84
N GLY A 313 -7.13 9.81 -12.00
CA GLY A 313 -7.60 10.85 -12.91
C GLY A 313 -8.74 11.71 -12.35
N LEU A 314 -8.93 11.74 -11.02
CA LEU A 314 -9.98 12.55 -10.38
C LEU A 314 -9.60 14.05 -10.34
N ASP A 315 -10.61 14.91 -10.50
CA ASP A 315 -10.49 16.35 -10.24
C ASP A 315 -10.76 16.70 -8.76
N GLY A 316 -11.35 15.77 -8.02
CA GLY A 316 -11.80 16.01 -6.66
C GLY A 316 -12.56 14.86 -6.03
N PHE A 317 -12.99 15.10 -4.79
CA PHE A 317 -13.93 14.23 -4.09
C PHE A 317 -15.29 14.89 -3.91
N ILE A 318 -16.34 14.07 -3.88
CA ILE A 318 -17.67 14.48 -3.42
C ILE A 318 -17.80 14.06 -1.96
N ILE A 319 -17.83 15.03 -1.05
CA ILE A 319 -17.83 14.78 0.39
C ILE A 319 -19.26 14.51 0.86
N ASN A 320 -19.53 13.30 1.37
CA ASN A 320 -20.83 12.94 1.91
C ASN A 320 -21.03 13.49 3.32
N PHE A 321 -21.83 14.54 3.48
CA PHE A 321 -22.10 15.11 4.79
C PHE A 321 -23.25 14.35 5.46
N THR A 322 -22.88 13.42 6.32
CA THR A 322 -23.79 12.61 7.14
C THR A 322 -24.38 13.36 8.33
N SER A 323 -23.89 14.57 8.61
CA SER A 323 -24.27 15.45 9.71
C SER A 323 -24.00 16.90 9.33
N ALA A 324 -24.80 17.83 9.87
CA ALA A 324 -24.51 19.25 9.84
C ALA A 324 -23.62 19.71 11.01
N SER A 325 -23.51 18.90 12.07
CA SER A 325 -22.81 19.30 13.30
C SER A 325 -21.30 19.41 13.12
N THR A 326 -20.73 20.53 13.57
CA THR A 326 -19.28 20.76 13.64
C THR A 326 -18.57 19.95 14.73
N ASN A 327 -19.34 19.36 15.66
CA ASN A 327 -18.81 18.60 16.78
C ASN A 327 -18.79 17.09 16.55
N ASP A 328 -19.25 16.61 15.40
CA ASP A 328 -19.15 15.19 15.10
C ASP A 328 -17.69 14.79 14.84
N ASN A 329 -17.38 13.55 15.22
CA ASN A 329 -16.02 13.01 15.07
C ASN A 329 -15.66 12.83 13.58
N TRP A 330 -16.65 12.72 12.70
CA TRP A 330 -16.46 12.52 11.27
C TRP A 330 -15.96 13.78 10.56
N TRP A 331 -16.50 14.95 10.90
CA TRP A 331 -15.98 16.21 10.43
C TRP A 331 -14.55 16.42 10.89
N LYS A 332 -14.28 16.21 12.19
CA LYS A 332 -12.96 16.47 12.78
C LYS A 332 -11.89 15.50 12.28
N GLY A 333 -12.23 14.22 12.11
CA GLY A 333 -11.29 13.15 11.77
C GLY A 333 -11.20 12.80 10.28
N THR A 334 -12.26 13.02 9.49
CA THR A 334 -12.33 12.58 8.09
C THR A 334 -12.47 13.75 7.13
N TYR A 335 -13.54 14.54 7.23
CA TYR A 335 -13.83 15.56 6.21
C TYR A 335 -12.85 16.74 6.25
N ARG A 336 -12.53 17.27 7.43
CA ARG A 336 -11.52 18.32 7.58
C ARG A 336 -10.13 17.83 7.17
N GLY A 337 -9.80 16.59 7.47
CA GLY A 337 -8.51 15.98 7.09
C GLY A 337 -8.27 16.01 5.59
N VAL A 338 -9.26 15.60 4.79
CA VAL A 338 -9.22 15.65 3.32
C VAL A 338 -9.10 17.08 2.80
N TRP A 339 -9.82 18.01 3.43
CA TRP A 339 -9.81 19.41 3.04
C TRP A 339 -8.44 20.07 3.25
N GLU A 340 -7.85 19.88 4.43
CA GLU A 340 -6.51 20.40 4.76
C GLU A 340 -5.41 19.69 3.96
N ALA A 341 -5.53 18.37 3.75
CA ALA A 341 -4.63 17.60 2.91
C ALA A 341 -4.60 18.13 1.47
N SER A 342 -5.78 18.36 0.87
CA SER A 342 -5.88 18.95 -0.48
C SER A 342 -5.22 20.32 -0.54
N LYS A 343 -5.50 21.22 0.43
CA LYS A 343 -4.83 22.54 0.50
C LYS A 343 -3.31 22.45 0.58
N ARG A 344 -2.76 21.38 1.15
CA ARG A 344 -1.31 21.19 1.29
C ARG A 344 -0.67 20.64 0.01
N ILE A 345 -1.18 19.53 -0.53
CA ILE A 345 -0.48 18.79 -1.59
C ILE A 345 -1.04 19.04 -2.99
N ALA A 346 -2.32 19.41 -3.11
CA ALA A 346 -2.99 19.62 -4.38
C ALA A 346 -4.15 20.61 -4.24
N PRO A 347 -3.89 21.92 -4.08
CA PRO A 347 -4.95 22.92 -3.87
C PRO A 347 -6.01 22.98 -4.98
N TRP A 348 -5.68 22.46 -6.16
CA TRP A 348 -6.57 22.33 -7.31
C TRP A 348 -7.53 21.13 -7.21
N PHE A 349 -7.21 20.13 -6.39
CA PHE A 349 -8.03 18.95 -6.19
C PHE A 349 -9.21 19.31 -5.29
N SER A 350 -10.41 19.38 -5.89
CA SER A 350 -11.53 20.12 -5.30
C SER A 350 -12.47 19.22 -4.48
N MET A 351 -13.25 19.84 -3.61
CA MET A 351 -14.26 19.19 -2.76
C MET A 351 -15.65 19.66 -3.17
N MET A 352 -16.43 18.77 -3.77
CA MET A 352 -17.86 18.98 -4.07
C MET A 352 -18.69 18.61 -2.83
N LEU A 353 -19.75 19.37 -2.56
CA LEU A 353 -20.57 19.19 -1.36
C LEU A 353 -21.76 18.26 -1.63
N MET A 354 -21.88 17.18 -0.86
CA MET A 354 -23.06 16.30 -0.89
C MET A 354 -23.68 16.17 0.49
N PRO A 355 -24.59 17.08 0.89
CA PRO A 355 -25.41 16.86 2.08
C PRO A 355 -26.35 15.67 1.89
N ASP A 356 -26.35 14.75 2.84
CA ASP A 356 -27.15 13.53 2.77
C ASP A 356 -28.57 13.78 3.33
N CYS A 357 -29.55 13.85 2.41
CA CYS A 357 -30.95 14.08 2.75
C CYS A 357 -31.65 12.84 3.35
N THR A 358 -30.99 11.70 3.45
CA THR A 358 -31.53 10.53 4.14
C THR A 358 -31.21 10.53 5.64
N ILE A 359 -30.14 11.24 6.05
CA ILE A 359 -29.63 11.24 7.43
C ILE A 359 -29.44 12.65 8.01
N GLY A 360 -28.26 13.27 7.89
CA GLY A 360 -27.92 14.53 8.55
C GLY A 360 -28.81 15.71 8.15
N PHE A 361 -29.29 15.69 6.91
CA PHE A 361 -30.12 16.74 6.32
C PHE A 361 -31.56 16.28 6.06
N LYS A 362 -32.00 15.23 6.76
CA LYS A 362 -33.28 14.53 6.51
C LYS A 362 -34.55 15.32 6.80
N ASP A 363 -34.44 16.42 7.53
CA ASP A 363 -35.55 17.30 7.93
C ASP A 363 -35.74 18.50 6.99
N GLY A 364 -34.81 18.76 6.07
CA GLY A 364 -34.91 19.87 5.12
C GLY A 364 -34.76 21.22 5.80
N ASP A 365 -34.08 21.26 6.95
CA ASP A 365 -33.79 22.50 7.67
C ASP A 365 -32.72 23.32 6.92
N VAL A 366 -33.16 24.42 6.32
CA VAL A 366 -32.31 25.34 5.55
C VAL A 366 -31.12 25.87 6.36
N ASN A 367 -31.24 25.98 7.68
CA ASN A 367 -30.16 26.48 8.53
C ASN A 367 -28.97 25.52 8.57
N LYS A 368 -29.21 24.21 8.51
CA LYS A 368 -28.13 23.20 8.42
C LYS A 368 -27.36 23.32 7.12
N PHE A 369 -28.05 23.56 6.01
CA PHE A 369 -27.41 23.80 4.72
C PHE A 369 -26.61 25.11 4.73
N LEU A 370 -27.17 26.18 5.29
CA LEU A 370 -26.48 27.46 5.45
C LEU A 370 -25.25 27.36 6.36
N GLU A 371 -25.30 26.55 7.44
CA GLU A 371 -24.15 26.28 8.30
C GLU A 371 -23.02 25.61 7.50
N LEU A 372 -23.36 24.58 6.71
CA LEU A 372 -22.41 23.92 5.82
C LEU A 372 -21.81 24.90 4.78
N LEU A 373 -22.66 25.68 4.09
CA LEU A 373 -22.20 26.63 3.08
C LEU A 373 -21.31 27.72 3.67
N ASN A 374 -21.73 28.33 4.80
CA ASN A 374 -20.94 29.36 5.47
C ASN A 374 -19.58 28.86 5.96
N ARG A 375 -19.47 27.58 6.27
CA ARG A 375 -18.22 26.97 6.68
C ARG A 375 -17.19 26.86 5.56
N VAL A 376 -17.63 26.56 4.35
CA VAL A 376 -16.75 26.21 3.23
C VAL A 376 -16.67 27.30 2.16
N LYS A 377 -17.50 28.36 2.25
CA LYS A 377 -17.59 29.39 1.21
C LYS A 377 -16.28 30.12 0.90
N ASP A 378 -15.39 30.22 1.89
CA ASP A 378 -14.10 30.90 1.77
C ASP A 378 -12.94 29.92 1.51
N GLU A 379 -13.23 28.62 1.45
CA GLU A 379 -12.22 27.61 1.20
C GLU A 379 -11.77 27.63 -0.27
N PRO A 380 -10.46 27.59 -0.55
CA PRO A 380 -9.93 27.70 -1.92
C PRO A 380 -10.22 26.46 -2.77
N ASN A 381 -10.35 25.29 -2.13
CA ASN A 381 -10.56 23.99 -2.76
C ASN A 381 -12.01 23.50 -2.67
N VAL A 382 -13.00 24.32 -2.26
CA VAL A 382 -14.42 23.97 -2.55
C VAL A 382 -14.64 24.06 -4.05
N PHE A 383 -15.27 23.04 -4.61
CA PHE A 383 -15.53 23.02 -6.04
C PHE A 383 -16.57 24.08 -6.41
N ARG A 384 -16.22 24.90 -7.41
CA ARG A 384 -17.08 25.94 -7.95
C ARG A 384 -17.28 25.76 -9.45
N HIS A 385 -18.47 26.11 -9.91
CA HIS A 385 -18.82 26.20 -11.33
C HIS A 385 -19.65 27.46 -11.54
N ASP A 386 -19.31 28.26 -12.55
CA ASP A 386 -19.84 29.61 -12.76
C ASP A 386 -19.77 30.48 -11.48
N GLU A 387 -18.60 30.47 -10.82
CA GLU A 387 -18.30 31.18 -9.56
C GLU A 387 -19.16 30.78 -8.35
N LYS A 388 -20.11 29.84 -8.51
CA LYS A 388 -20.98 29.34 -7.45
C LYS A 388 -20.44 28.03 -6.87
N ILE A 389 -20.66 27.82 -5.58
CA ILE A 389 -20.36 26.55 -4.91
C ILE A 389 -21.27 25.46 -5.50
N VAL A 390 -20.70 24.32 -5.90
CA VAL A 390 -21.50 23.20 -6.38
C VAL A 390 -22.08 22.44 -5.18
N LEU A 391 -23.40 22.35 -5.11
CA LEU A 391 -24.16 21.64 -4.07
C LEU A 391 -24.92 20.47 -4.72
N ALA A 392 -24.54 19.25 -4.36
CA ALA A 392 -25.08 18.03 -4.93
C ALA A 392 -25.66 17.10 -3.85
N PRO A 393 -26.82 17.42 -3.24
CA PRO A 393 -27.39 16.61 -2.17
C PRO A 393 -27.69 15.18 -2.62
N TYR A 394 -27.35 14.20 -1.77
CA TYR A 394 -27.77 12.82 -1.97
C TYR A 394 -29.25 12.66 -1.61
N TYR A 395 -29.97 11.92 -2.46
CA TYR A 395 -31.42 11.72 -2.35
C TYR A 395 -32.18 13.05 -2.38
N GLY A 396 -31.76 13.94 -3.29
CA GLY A 396 -32.31 15.29 -3.43
C GLY A 396 -33.83 15.30 -3.69
N GLU A 397 -34.35 14.25 -4.33
CA GLU A 397 -35.78 14.02 -4.61
C GLU A 397 -36.66 13.87 -3.38
N LYS A 398 -36.06 13.79 -2.19
CA LYS A 398 -36.79 13.81 -0.93
C LYS A 398 -37.64 15.07 -0.74
N TYR A 399 -37.16 16.20 -1.25
CA TYR A 399 -37.88 17.48 -1.18
C TYR A 399 -38.50 17.81 -2.52
N SER A 400 -39.57 18.60 -2.53
CA SER A 400 -40.17 19.04 -3.80
C SER A 400 -39.31 20.13 -4.46
N PRO A 401 -39.46 20.36 -5.78
CA PRO A 401 -38.83 21.49 -6.45
C PRO A 401 -39.12 22.84 -5.79
N GLU A 402 -40.35 23.05 -5.31
CA GLU A 402 -40.76 24.28 -4.60
C GLU A 402 -39.96 24.44 -3.31
N LYS A 403 -39.82 23.36 -2.54
CA LYS A 403 -39.02 23.39 -1.31
C LYS A 403 -37.55 23.69 -1.58
N TRP A 404 -36.99 23.16 -2.67
CA TRP A 404 -35.65 23.52 -3.11
C TRP A 404 -35.56 24.98 -3.55
N LYS A 405 -36.52 25.52 -4.30
CA LYS A 405 -36.56 26.95 -4.67
C LYS A 405 -36.54 27.85 -3.45
N GLU A 406 -37.30 27.53 -2.40
CA GLU A 406 -37.27 28.26 -1.12
C GLU A 406 -35.87 28.25 -0.50
N MET A 407 -35.23 27.07 -0.41
CA MET A 407 -33.89 26.95 0.17
C MET A 407 -32.83 27.69 -0.67
N LEU A 408 -32.88 27.55 -1.99
CA LEU A 408 -31.96 28.24 -2.92
C LEU A 408 -32.11 29.76 -2.83
N ALA A 409 -33.34 30.27 -2.70
CA ALA A 409 -33.58 31.69 -2.46
C ALA A 409 -32.93 32.16 -1.14
N LYS A 410 -33.04 31.37 -0.06
CA LYS A 410 -32.37 31.67 1.22
C LYS A 410 -30.84 31.62 1.12
N PHE A 411 -30.28 30.71 0.34
CA PHE A 411 -28.82 30.69 0.09
C PHE A 411 -28.36 31.96 -0.62
N ASN A 412 -29.12 32.42 -1.61
CA ASN A 412 -28.87 33.69 -2.30
C ASN A 412 -28.98 34.90 -1.36
N GLU A 413 -30.04 34.99 -0.55
CA GLU A 413 -30.23 36.05 0.45
C GLU A 413 -29.08 36.12 1.46
N ASN A 414 -28.45 34.98 1.78
CA ASN A 414 -27.31 34.88 2.69
C ASN A 414 -25.94 35.03 1.97
N GLY A 415 -25.93 35.44 0.69
CA GLY A 415 -24.71 35.69 -0.06
C GLY A 415 -23.90 34.43 -0.42
N THR A 416 -24.54 33.26 -0.47
CA THR A 416 -23.91 31.98 -0.84
C THR A 416 -24.68 31.29 -1.97
N PRO A 417 -24.81 31.91 -3.16
CA PRO A 417 -25.47 31.27 -4.29
C PRO A 417 -24.78 29.96 -4.66
N VAL A 418 -25.57 28.93 -4.98
CA VAL A 418 -25.06 27.59 -5.31
C VAL A 418 -25.40 27.17 -6.73
N PHE A 419 -24.50 26.40 -7.34
CA PHE A 419 -24.78 25.63 -8.54
C PHE A 419 -25.38 24.29 -8.13
N PHE A 420 -26.70 24.20 -8.22
CA PHE A 420 -27.48 23.09 -7.68
C PHE A 420 -27.57 21.89 -8.63
N ILE A 421 -27.12 20.71 -8.19
CA ILE A 421 -27.13 19.45 -8.94
C ILE A 421 -27.62 18.30 -8.03
N PRO A 422 -28.93 18.11 -7.80
CA PRO A 422 -29.40 17.05 -6.93
C PRO A 422 -28.97 15.67 -7.48
N CYS A 423 -28.42 14.84 -6.58
CA CYS A 423 -28.11 13.44 -6.87
C CYS A 423 -29.32 12.58 -6.50
N VAL A 424 -29.95 12.03 -7.52
CA VAL A 424 -31.23 11.32 -7.41
C VAL A 424 -31.13 9.82 -7.64
N GLN A 425 -32.20 9.08 -7.33
CA GLN A 425 -32.39 7.69 -7.70
C GLN A 425 -33.49 7.54 -8.77
N GLY A 426 -33.06 7.32 -10.02
CA GLY A 426 -33.93 7.18 -11.18
C GLY A 426 -34.14 8.50 -11.92
N PHE A 427 -33.05 9.03 -12.49
CA PHE A 427 -32.99 10.32 -13.18
C PHE A 427 -34.05 10.47 -14.28
N SER A 428 -34.36 9.41 -15.04
CA SER A 428 -35.29 9.48 -16.18
C SER A 428 -36.70 9.92 -15.76
N ARG A 429 -37.15 9.52 -14.57
CA ARG A 429 -38.42 9.96 -13.98
C ARG A 429 -38.35 11.38 -13.42
N LEU A 430 -37.18 11.78 -12.90
CA LEU A 430 -37.03 12.97 -12.07
C LEU A 430 -36.50 14.19 -12.85
N ALA A 431 -35.87 13.97 -14.00
CA ALA A 431 -35.40 15.04 -14.89
C ALA A 431 -36.52 16.02 -15.26
N PRO A 432 -37.74 15.61 -15.67
CA PRO A 432 -38.82 16.56 -15.92
C PRO A 432 -39.27 17.32 -14.66
N THR A 433 -39.23 16.67 -13.49
CA THR A 433 -39.71 17.26 -12.21
C THR A 433 -38.85 18.41 -11.74
N TYR A 434 -37.53 18.32 -11.92
CA TYR A 434 -36.58 19.31 -11.43
C TYR A 434 -36.19 20.39 -12.45
N ALA A 435 -36.78 20.32 -13.66
CA ALA A 435 -36.47 21.24 -14.75
C ALA A 435 -36.78 22.69 -14.32
N GLY A 436 -35.86 23.61 -14.62
CA GLY A 436 -35.94 25.01 -14.19
C GLY A 436 -35.74 25.26 -12.68
N THR A 437 -35.45 24.22 -11.89
CA THR A 437 -35.09 24.35 -10.46
C THR A 437 -33.61 24.06 -10.22
N ALA A 438 -33.08 23.00 -10.84
CA ALA A 438 -31.67 22.66 -10.76
C ALA A 438 -30.90 23.04 -12.03
N HIS A 439 -29.60 23.31 -11.87
CA HIS A 439 -28.72 23.65 -12.99
C HIS A 439 -28.22 22.38 -13.68
N GLY A 440 -27.97 21.32 -12.91
CA GLY A 440 -27.63 19.99 -13.41
C GLY A 440 -28.44 18.90 -12.74
N LEU A 441 -28.24 17.66 -13.19
CA LEU A 441 -28.77 16.47 -12.56
C LEU A 441 -27.67 15.42 -12.41
N ALA A 442 -27.68 14.70 -11.28
CA ALA A 442 -26.80 13.57 -11.03
C ALA A 442 -27.63 12.34 -10.69
N GLU A 443 -27.11 11.16 -10.99
CA GLU A 443 -27.71 9.89 -10.58
C GLU A 443 -26.78 9.18 -9.61
N TRP A 444 -27.36 8.53 -8.59
CA TRP A 444 -26.57 7.72 -7.66
C TRP A 444 -26.12 6.43 -8.31
N SER A 445 -27.06 5.60 -8.80
CA SER A 445 -26.68 4.29 -9.33
C SER A 445 -27.71 3.56 -10.19
N ALA A 446 -28.95 4.03 -10.38
CA ALA A 446 -30.00 3.21 -11.00
C ALA A 446 -29.66 2.66 -12.41
N ILE A 447 -28.72 3.29 -13.11
CA ILE A 447 -28.27 2.89 -14.45
C ILE A 447 -26.91 2.18 -14.49
N CYS A 448 -26.27 2.00 -13.34
CA CYS A 448 -24.95 1.39 -13.18
C CYS A 448 -24.80 0.71 -11.81
N ASP A 449 -25.89 0.23 -11.22
CA ASP A 449 -25.88 -0.54 -9.99
C ASP A 449 -25.56 -2.01 -10.28
N THR A 450 -25.91 -2.48 -11.49
CA THR A 450 -25.70 -3.84 -11.97
C THR A 450 -25.17 -3.88 -13.41
N VAL A 451 -24.53 -4.99 -13.79
CA VAL A 451 -24.05 -5.25 -15.15
C VAL A 451 -25.20 -5.24 -16.17
N GLY A 452 -26.37 -5.80 -15.82
CA GLY A 452 -27.54 -5.78 -16.69
C GLY A 452 -28.05 -4.35 -16.98
N ASN A 453 -28.00 -3.46 -15.99
CA ASN A 453 -28.36 -2.05 -16.19
C ASN A 453 -27.29 -1.29 -16.97
N ALA A 454 -26.00 -1.54 -16.69
CA ALA A 454 -24.89 -0.86 -17.35
C ALA A 454 -24.79 -1.21 -18.85
N THR A 455 -25.00 -2.48 -19.20
CA THR A 455 -24.95 -2.98 -20.60
C THR A 455 -26.17 -2.58 -21.45
N ASN A 456 -27.23 -2.04 -20.83
CA ASN A 456 -28.43 -1.64 -21.56
C ASN A 456 -28.19 -0.38 -22.42
N GLU A 457 -28.21 -0.56 -23.75
CA GLU A 457 -27.95 0.50 -24.76
C GLU A 457 -28.87 1.70 -24.64
N SER A 458 -30.14 1.51 -24.25
CA SER A 458 -31.13 2.59 -24.14
C SER A 458 -30.67 3.72 -23.21
N ALA A 459 -29.73 3.42 -22.33
CA ALA A 459 -29.33 4.29 -21.27
C ALA A 459 -27.98 5.01 -21.54
N ARG A 460 -27.41 4.87 -22.75
CA ARG A 460 -26.42 5.81 -23.34
C ARG A 460 -27.05 7.14 -23.78
N THR A 461 -28.36 7.29 -23.66
CA THR A 461 -29.12 8.52 -23.99
C THR A 461 -29.27 9.49 -22.80
N ALA A 462 -28.77 9.14 -21.62
CA ALA A 462 -29.00 9.89 -20.38
C ALA A 462 -28.64 11.38 -20.48
N THR A 463 -27.45 11.69 -21.00
CA THR A 463 -27.00 13.07 -21.21
C THR A 463 -27.97 13.85 -22.08
N LYS A 464 -28.36 13.28 -23.23
CA LYS A 464 -29.32 13.91 -24.14
C LYS A 464 -30.66 14.15 -23.44
N LEU A 465 -31.20 13.17 -22.73
CA LEU A 465 -32.48 13.31 -22.02
C LEU A 465 -32.43 14.43 -20.97
N VAL A 466 -31.29 14.58 -20.30
CA VAL A 466 -31.07 15.62 -19.29
C VAL A 466 -30.90 16.99 -19.96
N HIS A 467 -30.10 17.12 -21.01
CA HIS A 467 -29.97 18.40 -21.73
C HIS A 467 -31.29 18.81 -22.41
N ASP A 468 -32.04 17.87 -23.01
CA ASP A 468 -33.37 18.14 -23.60
C ASP A 468 -34.39 18.62 -22.54
N ALA A 469 -34.23 18.22 -21.28
CA ALA A 469 -35.03 18.71 -20.15
C ALA A 469 -34.58 20.10 -19.62
N GLY A 470 -33.52 20.68 -20.18
CA GLY A 470 -33.06 22.05 -19.89
C GLY A 470 -31.95 22.17 -18.85
N TYR A 471 -31.32 21.07 -18.44
CA TYR A 471 -30.15 21.11 -17.56
C TYR A 471 -28.87 21.37 -18.34
N SER A 472 -27.91 22.07 -17.74
CA SER A 472 -26.59 22.31 -18.35
C SER A 472 -25.56 21.23 -18.05
N ILE A 473 -25.76 20.45 -16.97
CA ILE A 473 -24.84 19.40 -16.53
C ILE A 473 -25.58 18.09 -16.32
N TRP A 474 -25.09 17.02 -16.95
CA TRP A 474 -25.32 15.64 -16.53
C TRP A 474 -24.08 15.08 -15.84
N MET A 475 -24.26 14.60 -14.60
CA MET A 475 -23.21 13.91 -13.84
C MET A 475 -23.50 12.39 -13.80
N GLN A 476 -22.82 11.65 -14.67
CA GLN A 476 -22.99 10.22 -14.90
C GLN A 476 -22.37 9.41 -13.75
N PRO A 477 -23.10 8.45 -13.15
CA PRO A 477 -22.52 7.55 -12.16
C PRO A 477 -21.66 6.47 -12.81
N VAL A 478 -20.60 6.09 -12.09
CA VAL A 478 -19.69 4.99 -12.40
C VAL A 478 -19.46 4.15 -11.14
N ARG A 479 -19.54 2.83 -11.23
CA ARG A 479 -19.45 1.93 -10.06
C ARG A 479 -18.62 0.68 -10.38
N PRO A 480 -17.80 0.17 -9.43
CA PRO A 480 -17.05 -1.07 -9.64
C PRO A 480 -17.89 -2.32 -9.36
N GLN A 481 -18.58 -2.36 -8.22
CA GLN A 481 -19.37 -3.48 -7.71
C GLN A 481 -20.23 -3.02 -6.52
N ASP A 482 -21.15 -3.87 -6.06
CA ASP A 482 -21.90 -3.67 -4.80
C ASP A 482 -22.24 -5.02 -4.16
N PHE A 483 -21.66 -5.28 -2.98
CA PHE A 483 -22.00 -6.43 -2.15
C PHE A 483 -22.16 -6.01 -0.70
N ARG A 484 -23.27 -6.42 -0.09
CA ARG A 484 -23.66 -6.04 1.27
C ARG A 484 -23.90 -7.28 2.13
N PRO A 485 -22.87 -7.78 2.85
CA PRO A 485 -22.97 -9.00 3.66
C PRO A 485 -24.16 -9.02 4.63
N HIS A 486 -24.37 -7.92 5.35
CA HIS A 486 -25.41 -7.80 6.36
C HIS A 486 -26.83 -7.87 5.78
N ALA A 487 -27.02 -7.51 4.51
CA ALA A 487 -28.30 -7.51 3.82
C ALA A 487 -28.50 -8.74 2.93
N GLY A 488 -27.41 -9.46 2.63
CA GLY A 488 -27.43 -10.54 1.65
C GLY A 488 -27.71 -10.07 0.24
N THR A 489 -27.36 -8.82 -0.10
CA THR A 489 -27.64 -8.24 -1.42
C THR A 489 -26.37 -8.19 -2.25
N VAL A 490 -26.46 -8.68 -3.48
CA VAL A 490 -25.43 -8.56 -4.50
C VAL A 490 -26.07 -7.83 -5.69
N ASN A 491 -25.52 -6.67 -6.07
CA ASN A 491 -25.79 -6.15 -7.39
C ASN A 491 -24.69 -6.66 -8.30
N GLU A 492 -25.05 -7.56 -9.22
CA GLU A 492 -24.08 -8.28 -10.04
C GLU A 492 -23.26 -7.30 -10.89
N ALA A 493 -21.93 -7.40 -10.84
CA ALA A 493 -21.01 -6.54 -11.57
C ALA A 493 -20.45 -7.21 -12.84
N GLY A 494 -20.51 -8.54 -12.94
CA GLY A 494 -19.99 -9.27 -14.09
C GLY A 494 -18.48 -9.06 -14.27
N ASN A 495 -17.71 -9.34 -13.22
CA ASN A 495 -16.29 -8.95 -13.11
C ASN A 495 -16.11 -7.43 -13.31
N THR A 496 -15.22 -6.99 -14.21
CA THR A 496 -15.01 -5.55 -14.48
C THR A 496 -16.02 -4.95 -15.44
N THR A 497 -16.95 -5.75 -15.99
CA THR A 497 -17.88 -5.31 -17.03
C THR A 497 -18.74 -4.14 -16.58
N LEU A 498 -19.31 -4.17 -15.36
CA LEU A 498 -20.04 -3.03 -14.81
C LEU A 498 -19.22 -1.75 -14.83
N LEU A 499 -17.96 -1.80 -14.37
CA LEU A 499 -17.09 -0.62 -14.34
C LEU A 499 -16.82 -0.08 -15.75
N ARG A 500 -16.43 -0.97 -16.67
CA ARG A 500 -16.11 -0.62 -18.06
C ARG A 500 -17.32 -0.02 -18.77
N GLU A 501 -18.48 -0.66 -18.68
CA GLU A 501 -19.70 -0.17 -19.33
C GLU A 501 -20.21 1.13 -18.71
N SER A 502 -20.09 1.31 -17.39
CA SER A 502 -20.42 2.58 -16.76
C SER A 502 -19.56 3.73 -17.31
N TRP A 503 -18.27 3.49 -17.50
CA TRP A 503 -17.37 4.46 -18.13
C TRP A 503 -17.70 4.70 -19.60
N MET A 504 -17.98 3.65 -20.37
CA MET A 504 -18.35 3.78 -21.78
C MET A 504 -19.63 4.58 -21.96
N ARG A 505 -20.58 4.51 -21.02
CA ARG A 505 -21.79 5.35 -21.06
C ARG A 505 -21.48 6.83 -20.84
N ALA A 506 -20.53 7.16 -19.97
CA ALA A 506 -20.08 8.54 -19.81
C ALA A 506 -19.41 9.05 -21.10
N ILE A 507 -18.55 8.22 -21.69
CA ILE A 507 -17.76 8.55 -22.88
C ILE A 507 -18.66 8.70 -24.12
N GLU A 508 -19.40 7.65 -24.47
CA GLU A 508 -20.22 7.59 -25.68
C GLU A 508 -21.53 8.38 -25.54
N GLY A 509 -22.10 8.39 -24.33
CA GLY A 509 -23.28 9.21 -24.03
C GLY A 509 -22.95 10.70 -23.92
N GLY A 510 -21.68 11.08 -23.99
CA GLY A 510 -21.27 12.49 -24.02
C GLY A 510 -21.43 13.23 -22.70
N ALA A 511 -21.44 12.53 -21.55
CA ALA A 511 -21.68 13.13 -20.23
C ALA A 511 -20.75 14.31 -19.95
N ASP A 512 -21.24 15.31 -19.22
CA ASP A 512 -20.44 16.47 -18.83
C ASP A 512 -19.48 16.05 -17.74
N TRP A 513 -20.01 15.52 -16.63
CA TRP A 513 -19.23 15.10 -15.48
C TRP A 513 -19.48 13.62 -15.13
N VAL A 514 -18.58 13.05 -14.35
CA VAL A 514 -18.69 11.71 -13.78
C VAL A 514 -18.63 11.78 -12.26
N GLN A 515 -19.51 11.02 -11.62
CA GLN A 515 -19.43 10.68 -10.21
C GLN A 515 -19.10 9.19 -10.07
N ILE A 516 -17.98 8.86 -9.44
CA ILE A 516 -17.66 7.48 -9.07
C ILE A 516 -18.31 7.16 -7.73
N VAL A 517 -19.09 6.09 -7.69
CA VAL A 517 -19.82 5.53 -6.55
C VAL A 517 -19.16 4.20 -6.17
N THR A 518 -18.08 4.20 -5.39
CA THR A 518 -17.53 5.32 -4.59
C THR A 518 -15.99 5.30 -4.55
N TRP A 519 -15.36 6.33 -3.98
CA TRP A 519 -13.94 6.25 -3.63
C TRP A 519 -13.70 5.29 -2.46
N SER A 520 -14.45 5.44 -1.36
CA SER A 520 -14.11 4.82 -0.07
C SER A 520 -15.23 4.08 0.65
N ASP A 521 -16.41 3.87 0.05
CA ASP A 521 -17.49 3.13 0.72
C ASP A 521 -17.27 1.62 0.68
N HIS A 522 -16.73 1.10 1.81
CA HIS A 522 -16.53 -0.32 2.02
C HIS A 522 -17.77 -1.04 2.53
N TYR A 523 -18.75 -0.33 3.07
CA TYR A 523 -19.98 -0.95 3.58
C TYR A 523 -20.82 -1.54 2.46
N GLU A 524 -20.81 -0.89 1.30
CA GLU A 524 -21.43 -1.39 0.07
C GLU A 524 -20.44 -2.15 -0.82
N SER A 525 -19.19 -2.36 -0.37
CA SER A 525 -18.09 -2.93 -1.16
C SER A 525 -17.84 -2.20 -2.49
N SER A 526 -18.21 -0.92 -2.58
CA SER A 526 -18.23 -0.15 -3.84
C SER A 526 -17.03 0.78 -4.02
N ALA A 527 -16.04 0.69 -3.14
CA ALA A 527 -14.84 1.51 -3.16
C ALA A 527 -13.94 1.15 -4.37
N ILE A 528 -13.59 2.15 -5.19
CA ILE A 528 -12.58 2.00 -6.26
C ILE A 528 -11.15 2.24 -5.79
N ARG A 529 -10.96 2.86 -4.62
CA ARG A 529 -9.62 3.12 -4.09
C ARG A 529 -8.87 1.80 -3.87
N PRO A 530 -7.54 1.84 -3.77
CA PRO A 530 -6.81 0.61 -3.56
C PRO A 530 -7.19 -0.11 -2.26
N THR A 531 -7.50 -1.40 -2.35
CA THR A 531 -7.91 -2.26 -1.23
C THR A 531 -7.04 -3.51 -1.13
N VAL A 532 -7.18 -4.29 -0.05
CA VAL A 532 -6.50 -5.58 0.03
C VAL A 532 -7.04 -6.49 -1.07
N GLY A 533 -8.36 -6.66 -1.19
CA GLY A 533 -8.99 -7.60 -2.12
C GLY A 533 -8.85 -7.24 -3.60
N ALA A 534 -9.18 -6.00 -3.96
CA ALA A 534 -9.15 -5.52 -5.35
C ALA A 534 -7.76 -5.00 -5.78
N GLN A 535 -6.82 -4.85 -4.83
CA GLN A 535 -5.52 -4.22 -5.05
C GLN A 535 -5.71 -2.87 -5.76
N TYR A 536 -5.09 -2.66 -6.93
CA TYR A 536 -5.24 -1.45 -7.74
C TYR A 536 -6.22 -1.59 -8.91
N LEU A 537 -6.86 -2.76 -9.10
CA LEU A 537 -7.67 -3.09 -10.29
C LEU A 537 -8.62 -1.96 -10.69
N PHE A 538 -9.52 -1.57 -9.78
CA PHE A 538 -10.56 -0.58 -10.09
C PHE A 538 -10.00 0.84 -10.27
N SER A 539 -9.02 1.24 -9.46
CA SER A 539 -8.39 2.56 -9.55
C SER A 539 -7.58 2.75 -10.84
N ASP A 540 -6.81 1.73 -11.25
CA ASP A 540 -5.95 1.81 -12.42
C ASP A 540 -6.76 1.64 -13.71
N LEU A 541 -7.78 0.78 -13.70
CA LEU A 541 -8.72 0.70 -14.81
C LEU A 541 -9.52 2.01 -14.96
N SER A 542 -9.95 2.63 -13.85
CA SER A 542 -10.61 3.94 -13.89
C SER A 542 -9.68 5.06 -14.38
N ALA A 543 -8.36 4.97 -14.14
CA ALA A 543 -7.41 5.94 -14.68
C ALA A 543 -7.38 5.93 -16.22
N TYR A 544 -7.47 4.73 -16.84
CA TYR A 544 -7.56 4.57 -18.30
C TYR A 544 -8.80 5.28 -18.86
N TYR A 545 -9.97 4.97 -18.30
CA TYR A 545 -11.24 5.49 -18.79
C TYR A 545 -11.47 6.96 -18.42
N SER A 546 -10.98 7.42 -17.27
CA SER A 546 -11.01 8.84 -16.90
C SER A 546 -10.19 9.68 -17.88
N ALA A 547 -8.98 9.22 -18.23
CA ALA A 547 -8.17 9.88 -19.25
C ALA A 547 -8.83 9.85 -20.62
N TRP A 548 -9.46 8.73 -21.01
CA TRP A 548 -10.25 8.65 -22.25
C TRP A 548 -11.39 9.66 -22.24
N PHE A 549 -12.22 9.65 -21.20
CA PHE A 549 -13.36 10.56 -21.04
C PHE A 549 -12.93 12.02 -21.18
N LYS A 550 -11.85 12.43 -20.51
CA LYS A 550 -11.37 13.81 -20.53
C LYS A 550 -10.72 14.22 -21.84
N ALA A 551 -9.99 13.31 -22.50
CA ALA A 551 -9.25 13.58 -23.73
C ALA A 551 -10.03 13.28 -25.01
N GLY A 552 -11.18 12.62 -24.92
CA GLY A 552 -12.01 12.19 -26.05
C GLY A 552 -11.46 10.98 -26.82
N LYS A 553 -10.32 10.41 -26.43
CA LYS A 553 -9.71 9.23 -27.06
C LYS A 553 -8.98 8.36 -26.02
N PRO A 554 -8.91 7.04 -26.21
CA PRO A 554 -8.25 6.15 -25.26
C PRO A 554 -6.75 6.48 -25.15
N PRO A 555 -6.15 6.41 -23.94
CA PRO A 555 -4.71 6.47 -23.77
C PRO A 555 -3.99 5.39 -24.58
N ALA A 556 -2.82 5.72 -25.13
CA ALA A 556 -2.02 4.74 -25.87
C ALA A 556 -1.47 3.66 -24.92
N ILE A 557 -1.73 2.40 -25.25
CA ILE A 557 -1.12 1.24 -24.58
C ILE A 557 0.32 1.14 -25.08
N THR A 558 1.26 1.19 -24.16
CA THR A 558 2.70 1.25 -24.45
C THR A 558 3.49 0.10 -23.82
N ARG A 559 2.82 -0.75 -23.03
CA ARG A 559 3.41 -1.91 -22.36
C ARG A 559 2.42 -3.06 -22.41
N ASP A 560 2.91 -4.25 -22.75
CA ASP A 560 2.15 -5.48 -22.60
C ASP A 560 1.96 -5.76 -21.11
N ALA A 561 0.71 -5.89 -20.67
CA ALA A 561 0.37 -6.11 -19.26
C ALA A 561 -1.01 -6.72 -19.14
N LEU A 562 -1.29 -7.30 -17.97
CA LEU A 562 -2.62 -7.81 -17.67
C LEU A 562 -3.10 -7.37 -16.30
N MET A 563 -4.42 -7.23 -16.19
CA MET A 563 -5.15 -7.18 -14.92
C MET A 563 -6.08 -8.39 -14.86
N TYR A 564 -6.39 -8.89 -13.67
CA TYR A 564 -7.32 -10.00 -13.49
C TYR A 564 -8.39 -9.69 -12.46
N CYS A 565 -9.54 -10.36 -12.58
CA CYS A 565 -10.70 -10.19 -11.72
C CYS A 565 -11.44 -11.53 -11.55
N HIS A 566 -11.77 -11.93 -10.32
CA HIS A 566 -12.59 -13.12 -10.04
C HIS A 566 -13.18 -13.10 -8.63
N ARG A 567 -14.19 -13.95 -8.36
CA ARG A 567 -14.69 -14.23 -7.00
C ARG A 567 -13.81 -15.26 -6.27
N LEU A 568 -13.96 -15.35 -4.95
CA LEU A 568 -13.28 -16.37 -4.15
C LEU A 568 -14.02 -17.73 -4.11
N HIS A 569 -15.27 -17.77 -4.54
CA HIS A 569 -16.08 -18.97 -4.58
C HIS A 569 -17.23 -18.81 -5.58
N SER A 570 -17.83 -19.91 -6.01
CA SER A 570 -19.02 -19.91 -6.87
C SER A 570 -20.22 -19.30 -6.14
N SER A 571 -21.14 -18.71 -6.90
CA SER A 571 -22.48 -18.35 -6.43
C SER A 571 -23.28 -19.54 -5.89
N LYS A 572 -22.86 -20.78 -6.19
CA LYS A 572 -23.48 -22.02 -5.72
C LYS A 572 -22.83 -22.58 -4.46
N ALA A 573 -21.71 -22.02 -4.01
CA ALA A 573 -21.06 -22.43 -2.77
C ALA A 573 -22.02 -22.24 -1.58
N ALA A 574 -22.12 -23.27 -0.73
CA ALA A 574 -23.01 -23.26 0.41
C ALA A 574 -22.25 -22.74 1.64
N PRO A 575 -22.64 -21.59 2.24
CA PRO A 575 -22.08 -21.16 3.53
C PRO A 575 -22.56 -22.09 4.65
N ASP A 576 -21.86 -22.05 5.78
CA ASP A 576 -22.33 -22.70 7.00
C ASP A 576 -23.54 -21.94 7.54
N THR A 577 -24.74 -22.48 7.30
CA THR A 577 -26.00 -21.85 7.70
C THR A 577 -26.23 -21.84 9.22
N THR A 578 -25.42 -22.57 9.99
CA THR A 578 -25.46 -22.49 11.46
C THR A 578 -24.73 -21.26 11.97
N LEU A 579 -23.76 -20.75 11.21
CA LEU A 579 -22.97 -19.55 11.53
C LEU A 579 -23.48 -18.32 10.78
N GLN A 580 -23.75 -18.43 9.48
CA GLN A 580 -24.34 -17.35 8.68
C GLN A 580 -25.87 -17.43 8.73
N THR A 581 -26.47 -16.76 9.71
CA THR A 581 -27.94 -16.68 9.82
C THR A 581 -28.52 -15.37 9.29
N LYS A 582 -27.69 -14.34 9.06
CA LYS A 582 -28.10 -13.06 8.50
C LYS A 582 -27.65 -12.94 7.04
N GLY A 583 -28.47 -12.26 6.23
CA GLY A 583 -28.20 -12.07 4.80
C GLY A 583 -28.47 -13.32 3.96
N LEU A 584 -29.20 -14.31 4.49
CA LEU A 584 -29.71 -15.43 3.71
C LEU A 584 -31.24 -15.29 3.51
N PRO A 585 -31.78 -15.74 2.36
CA PRO A 585 -31.06 -16.14 1.15
C PRO A 585 -30.36 -14.94 0.49
N ILE A 586 -29.29 -15.22 -0.26
CA ILE A 586 -28.57 -14.19 -1.02
C ILE A 586 -29.44 -13.75 -2.20
N LYS A 587 -29.56 -12.43 -2.37
CA LYS A 587 -30.38 -11.75 -3.37
C LYS A 587 -29.47 -11.16 -4.43
N PHE A 588 -29.31 -11.88 -5.54
CA PHE A 588 -28.66 -11.35 -6.74
C PHE A 588 -29.61 -10.45 -7.51
N ARG A 589 -29.13 -9.28 -7.92
CA ARG A 589 -29.83 -8.32 -8.77
C ARG A 589 -29.04 -8.10 -10.06
N GLY A 590 -29.75 -7.78 -11.14
CA GLY A 590 -29.12 -7.38 -12.40
C GLY A 590 -28.76 -8.51 -13.36
N GLY A 591 -29.30 -9.71 -13.13
CA GLY A 591 -29.08 -10.89 -13.96
C GLY A 591 -28.77 -12.13 -13.16
N ASN A 592 -28.37 -13.20 -13.85
CA ASN A 592 -27.81 -14.38 -13.22
C ASN A 592 -26.42 -14.07 -12.63
N PRO A 593 -26.02 -14.75 -11.53
CA PRO A 593 -24.67 -14.61 -11.02
C PRO A 593 -23.62 -14.94 -12.09
N VAL A 594 -22.57 -14.12 -12.17
CA VAL A 594 -21.45 -14.32 -13.09
C VAL A 594 -20.29 -14.98 -12.35
N ASP A 595 -20.17 -16.30 -12.52
CA ASP A 595 -19.09 -17.13 -11.99
C ASP A 595 -18.01 -17.33 -13.06
N GLU A 596 -17.22 -16.30 -13.27
CA GLU A 596 -16.13 -16.28 -14.26
C GLU A 596 -14.83 -15.73 -13.68
N ILE A 597 -13.71 -16.17 -14.24
CA ILE A 597 -12.38 -15.57 -14.06
C ILE A 597 -12.10 -14.71 -15.29
N GLU A 598 -11.85 -13.42 -15.09
CA GLU A 598 -11.53 -12.47 -16.15
C GLU A 598 -10.05 -12.08 -16.15
N MET A 599 -9.48 -12.01 -17.36
CA MET A 599 -8.22 -11.34 -17.67
C MET A 599 -8.49 -10.16 -18.61
N LEU A 600 -8.07 -8.97 -18.21
CA LEU A 600 -7.96 -7.79 -19.07
C LEU A 600 -6.52 -7.67 -19.57
N ALA A 601 -6.30 -7.94 -20.86
CA ALA A 601 -5.01 -7.81 -21.52
C ALA A 601 -4.87 -6.43 -22.16
N PHE A 602 -3.78 -5.73 -21.85
CA PHE A 602 -3.36 -4.51 -22.53
C PHE A 602 -2.19 -4.88 -23.43
N LEU A 603 -2.40 -4.85 -24.74
CA LEU A 603 -1.47 -5.38 -25.74
C LEU A 603 -0.94 -4.28 -26.65
N THR A 604 0.38 -4.24 -26.81
CA THR A 604 1.08 -3.37 -27.77
C THR A 604 1.06 -3.93 -29.20
N ALA A 605 0.91 -5.24 -29.32
CA ALA A 605 0.83 -6.00 -30.56
C ALA A 605 0.04 -7.30 -30.31
N PRO A 606 -0.52 -7.96 -31.34
CA PRO A 606 -1.24 -9.21 -31.18
C PRO A 606 -0.48 -10.25 -30.35
N ALA A 607 -1.21 -11.01 -29.54
CA ALA A 607 -0.66 -12.00 -28.61
C ALA A 607 -1.67 -13.12 -28.30
N THR A 608 -1.19 -14.22 -27.72
CA THR A 608 -2.02 -15.30 -27.19
C THR A 608 -2.15 -15.13 -25.67
N LEU A 609 -3.39 -15.05 -25.19
CA LEU A 609 -3.75 -14.96 -23.78
C LEU A 609 -3.99 -16.36 -23.24
N THR A 610 -3.55 -16.64 -22.01
CA THR A 610 -3.76 -17.93 -21.36
C THR A 610 -4.24 -17.75 -19.92
N ILE A 611 -5.27 -18.51 -19.53
CA ILE A 611 -5.72 -18.65 -18.14
C ILE A 611 -5.62 -20.13 -17.77
N VAL A 612 -4.89 -20.44 -16.70
CA VAL A 612 -4.78 -21.78 -16.11
C VAL A 612 -5.46 -21.80 -14.75
N ILE A 613 -6.34 -22.76 -14.52
CA ILE A 613 -7.01 -22.98 -13.24
C ILE A 613 -7.19 -24.48 -12.99
N GLY A 614 -6.61 -24.99 -11.91
CA GLY A 614 -6.51 -26.43 -11.66
C GLY A 614 -5.71 -27.12 -12.76
N ASP A 615 -6.29 -28.14 -13.38
CA ASP A 615 -5.75 -28.89 -14.52
C ASP A 615 -6.17 -28.31 -15.89
N LYS A 616 -7.01 -27.26 -15.90
CA LYS A 616 -7.56 -26.68 -17.13
C LYS A 616 -6.71 -25.52 -17.63
N THR A 617 -6.49 -25.50 -18.94
CA THR A 617 -5.82 -24.41 -19.66
C THR A 617 -6.76 -23.89 -20.73
N TYR A 618 -7.00 -22.58 -20.72
CA TYR A 618 -7.80 -21.88 -21.72
C TYR A 618 -6.93 -20.87 -22.46
N THR A 619 -7.15 -20.71 -23.76
CA THR A 619 -6.38 -19.77 -24.59
C THR A 619 -7.28 -18.92 -25.49
N GLN A 620 -6.87 -17.68 -25.76
CA GLN A 620 -7.54 -16.77 -26.68
C GLN A 620 -6.49 -15.95 -27.44
N ASN A 621 -6.59 -15.85 -28.76
CA ASN A 621 -5.79 -14.87 -29.52
C ASN A 621 -6.46 -13.50 -29.43
N ALA A 622 -5.67 -12.45 -29.23
CA ALA A 622 -6.15 -11.07 -29.14
C ALA A 622 -5.25 -10.12 -29.94
N ASP A 623 -5.87 -9.11 -30.54
CA ASP A 623 -5.18 -8.04 -31.26
C ASP A 623 -4.52 -7.03 -30.31
N ALA A 624 -3.74 -6.09 -30.86
CA ALA A 624 -3.26 -4.95 -30.09
C ALA A 624 -4.44 -4.13 -29.54
N GLY A 625 -4.31 -3.61 -28.32
CA GLY A 625 -5.37 -2.88 -27.63
C GLY A 625 -5.74 -3.49 -26.27
N LEU A 626 -6.88 -3.06 -25.73
CA LEU A 626 -7.48 -3.65 -24.54
C LEU A 626 -8.39 -4.81 -24.97
N SER A 627 -8.17 -6.01 -24.43
CA SER A 627 -8.98 -7.19 -24.67
C SER A 627 -9.42 -7.82 -23.34
N SER A 628 -10.66 -8.32 -23.28
CA SER A 628 -11.15 -9.13 -22.16
C SER A 628 -11.22 -10.60 -22.58
N PHE A 629 -10.76 -11.47 -21.70
CA PHE A 629 -10.82 -12.92 -21.85
C PHE A 629 -11.37 -13.51 -20.56
N THR A 630 -12.52 -14.17 -20.63
CA THR A 630 -13.16 -14.81 -19.48
C THR A 630 -13.22 -16.33 -19.64
N VAL A 631 -13.13 -17.03 -18.51
CA VAL A 631 -13.29 -18.49 -18.42
C VAL A 631 -14.18 -18.84 -17.22
N PRO A 632 -14.83 -20.01 -17.19
CA PRO A 632 -15.63 -20.41 -16.05
C PRO A 632 -14.83 -20.42 -14.74
N LEU A 633 -15.44 -19.95 -13.65
CA LEU A 633 -14.87 -20.06 -12.30
C LEU A 633 -14.70 -21.53 -11.92
N ALA A 634 -13.54 -21.87 -11.35
CA ALA A 634 -13.24 -23.21 -10.85
C ALA A 634 -12.33 -23.10 -9.62
N GLU A 635 -12.37 -24.11 -8.75
CA GLU A 635 -11.50 -24.16 -7.57
C GLU A 635 -10.01 -24.24 -7.98
N GLY A 636 -9.15 -23.66 -7.14
CA GLY A 636 -7.72 -23.55 -7.36
C GLY A 636 -7.25 -22.10 -7.49
N ARG A 637 -5.98 -21.92 -7.87
CA ARG A 637 -5.36 -20.59 -7.94
C ARG A 637 -5.11 -20.20 -9.41
N PRO A 638 -5.83 -19.21 -9.95
CA PRO A 638 -5.68 -18.81 -11.35
C PRO A 638 -4.27 -18.32 -11.69
N VAL A 639 -3.75 -18.72 -12.83
CA VAL A 639 -2.50 -18.23 -13.43
C VAL A 639 -2.79 -17.64 -14.80
N PHE A 640 -2.21 -16.48 -15.09
CA PHE A 640 -2.47 -15.69 -16.28
C PHE A 640 -1.17 -15.48 -17.05
N SER A 641 -1.21 -15.61 -18.38
CA SER A 641 -0.08 -15.21 -19.21
C SER A 641 -0.49 -14.57 -20.54
N ILE A 642 0.41 -13.72 -21.04
CA ILE A 642 0.42 -13.19 -22.40
C ILE A 642 1.64 -13.78 -23.08
N ALA A 643 1.46 -14.42 -24.23
CA ALA A 643 2.52 -15.04 -25.00
C ALA A 643 2.63 -14.48 -26.42
N ARG A 644 3.86 -14.36 -26.92
CA ARG A 644 4.16 -13.98 -28.31
C ARG A 644 5.31 -14.82 -28.83
N GLY A 645 5.13 -15.47 -29.98
CA GLY A 645 6.13 -16.38 -30.56
C GLY A 645 6.41 -17.60 -29.68
N GLY A 646 5.38 -18.16 -29.02
CA GLY A 646 5.48 -19.36 -28.18
C GLY A 646 6.15 -19.16 -26.82
N ARG A 647 6.40 -17.91 -26.40
CA ARG A 647 6.99 -17.57 -25.09
C ARG A 647 6.09 -16.62 -24.33
N ASP A 648 5.90 -16.88 -23.03
CA ASP A 648 5.27 -15.95 -22.10
C ASP A 648 6.15 -14.68 -21.99
N ILE A 649 5.55 -13.52 -22.30
CA ILE A 649 6.17 -12.20 -22.14
C ILE A 649 5.66 -11.48 -20.88
N VAL A 650 4.47 -11.87 -20.41
CA VAL A 650 3.90 -11.47 -19.12
C VAL A 650 3.32 -12.73 -18.50
N ARG A 651 3.62 -12.96 -17.22
CA ARG A 651 3.02 -14.04 -16.44
C ARG A 651 2.81 -13.56 -15.02
N THR A 652 1.61 -13.80 -14.49
CA THR A 652 1.31 -13.56 -13.07
C THR A 652 0.29 -14.58 -12.57
N ARG A 653 0.11 -14.66 -11.26
CA ARG A 653 -0.86 -15.54 -10.62
C ARG A 653 -1.72 -14.72 -9.67
N SER A 654 -2.98 -15.13 -9.49
CA SER A 654 -3.83 -14.48 -8.49
C SER A 654 -3.20 -14.56 -7.11
N ARG A 655 -3.37 -13.54 -6.27
CA ARG A 655 -3.06 -13.62 -4.84
C ARG A 655 -4.04 -14.51 -4.07
N TYR A 656 -5.16 -14.87 -4.68
CA TYR A 656 -6.26 -15.57 -4.05
C TYR A 656 -6.52 -16.94 -4.68
N THR A 657 -6.81 -17.92 -3.81
CA THR A 657 -7.32 -19.23 -4.21
C THR A 657 -8.85 -19.19 -4.22
N ILE A 658 -9.44 -19.80 -5.24
CA ILE A 658 -10.88 -20.01 -5.36
C ILE A 658 -11.23 -21.33 -4.68
N SER A 659 -12.24 -21.33 -3.81
CA SER A 659 -12.69 -22.52 -3.06
C SER A 659 -14.18 -22.41 -2.72
N ASP A 660 -14.96 -23.44 -3.03
CA ASP A 660 -16.38 -23.51 -2.66
C ASP A 660 -16.59 -23.97 -1.21
N ARG A 661 -15.51 -24.34 -0.51
CA ARG A 661 -15.51 -24.60 0.93
C ARG A 661 -15.50 -23.28 1.70
N ILE A 662 -16.69 -22.77 1.99
CA ILE A 662 -16.88 -21.47 2.64
C ILE A 662 -17.64 -21.58 3.96
N ILE A 663 -17.33 -20.68 4.89
CA ILE A 663 -18.12 -20.50 6.12
C ILE A 663 -19.13 -19.37 5.92
N PHE A 664 -18.66 -18.24 5.38
CA PHE A 664 -19.49 -17.07 5.06
C PHE A 664 -19.40 -16.75 3.59
N SER A 665 -20.51 -16.31 3.00
CA SER A 665 -20.55 -15.81 1.63
C SER A 665 -19.76 -14.50 1.50
N ASP A 666 -18.97 -14.42 0.43
CA ASP A 666 -18.29 -13.24 -0.07
C ASP A 666 -18.38 -13.18 -1.60
N PHE A 667 -19.25 -12.30 -2.09
CA PHE A 667 -19.47 -12.11 -3.53
C PHE A 667 -18.77 -10.89 -4.10
N MET A 668 -17.83 -10.30 -3.37
CA MET A 668 -16.94 -9.31 -3.96
C MET A 668 -16.07 -9.94 -5.06
N TYR A 669 -15.70 -9.08 -5.99
CA TYR A 669 -14.66 -9.33 -6.97
C TYR A 669 -13.30 -8.90 -6.43
N PHE A 670 -12.34 -9.81 -6.53
CA PHE A 670 -10.94 -9.66 -6.15
C PHE A 670 -10.10 -9.53 -7.41
N GLY A 671 -8.96 -8.84 -7.33
CA GLY A 671 -8.17 -8.53 -8.51
C GLY A 671 -6.69 -8.29 -8.27
N GLY A 672 -5.98 -7.98 -9.35
CA GLY A 672 -4.56 -7.65 -9.34
C GLY A 672 -4.03 -7.30 -10.73
N SER A 673 -2.73 -7.01 -10.82
CA SER A 673 -2.06 -6.51 -12.03
C SER A 673 -0.66 -7.08 -12.17
N SER A 674 -0.20 -7.33 -13.39
CA SER A 674 1.18 -7.75 -13.66
C SER A 674 2.23 -6.65 -13.49
N LEU A 675 1.84 -5.37 -13.47
CA LEU A 675 2.75 -4.23 -13.39
C LEU A 675 2.78 -3.56 -12.01
N ARG A 676 1.84 -3.92 -11.13
CA ARG A 676 1.69 -3.28 -9.85
C ARG A 676 1.12 -4.25 -8.82
N GLU A 677 2.00 -4.70 -7.95
CA GLU A 677 1.63 -5.41 -6.73
C GLU A 677 1.47 -4.38 -5.58
N PRO A 678 0.54 -4.60 -4.63
CA PRO A 678 0.49 -3.79 -3.42
C PRO A 678 1.77 -3.97 -2.61
N GLU A 679 2.38 -2.85 -2.21
CA GLU A 679 3.37 -2.79 -1.14
C GLU A 679 2.67 -3.01 0.22
N LEU A 680 2.12 -4.21 0.42
CA LEU A 680 1.91 -4.76 1.75
C LEU A 680 3.05 -5.73 1.95
N ALA A 681 3.90 -5.45 2.95
CA ALA A 681 5.06 -6.22 3.40
C ALA A 681 5.27 -7.50 2.58
N VAL A 682 6.10 -7.40 1.53
CA VAL A 682 6.76 -8.44 0.74
C VAL A 682 6.09 -9.82 0.79
N ALA A 683 5.53 -10.35 -0.29
CA ALA A 683 5.47 -11.81 -0.47
C ALA A 683 5.95 -12.09 -1.87
N ASN A 684 7.16 -12.63 -1.98
CA ASN A 684 7.83 -12.94 -3.24
C ASN A 684 7.37 -14.34 -3.70
N PRO A 685 6.47 -14.45 -4.70
CA PRO A 685 5.87 -15.72 -5.09
C PRO A 685 6.83 -16.73 -5.75
N GLU A 686 8.08 -16.36 -5.99
CA GLU A 686 9.07 -17.16 -6.74
C GLU A 686 9.92 -18.14 -5.90
N ARG A 687 9.69 -18.27 -4.59
CA ARG A 687 10.62 -19.03 -3.71
C ARG A 687 10.34 -20.52 -3.50
N PHE A 688 9.14 -21.02 -3.78
CA PHE A 688 8.82 -22.43 -3.56
C PHE A 688 9.15 -23.30 -4.77
N ILE A 689 9.78 -24.44 -4.50
CA ILE A 689 10.08 -25.45 -5.52
C ILE A 689 8.76 -26.18 -5.82
N SER A 690 8.49 -26.52 -7.08
CA SER A 690 7.27 -27.25 -7.42
C SER A 690 7.20 -28.63 -6.74
N GLY A 691 6.01 -29.05 -6.32
CA GLY A 691 5.73 -30.41 -5.85
C GLY A 691 5.72 -30.59 -4.32
N ALA A 692 5.41 -29.55 -3.56
CA ALA A 692 5.07 -29.68 -2.14
C ALA A 692 3.73 -30.42 -1.96
N VAL A 693 3.55 -31.04 -0.79
CA VAL A 693 2.29 -31.67 -0.33
C VAL A 693 1.60 -30.86 0.77
N LEU A 694 2.26 -29.81 1.25
CA LEU A 694 1.73 -28.83 2.18
C LEU A 694 2.44 -27.51 1.92
N GLU A 695 1.70 -26.43 1.68
CA GLU A 695 2.22 -25.06 1.58
C GLU A 695 1.31 -24.12 2.38
N LEU A 696 1.67 -23.89 3.64
CA LEU A 696 1.01 -22.91 4.49
C LEU A 696 1.78 -21.60 4.36
N SER A 697 1.31 -20.74 3.46
CA SER A 697 1.91 -19.43 3.25
C SER A 697 1.72 -18.47 4.42
N CYS A 698 0.84 -18.82 5.37
CA CYS A 698 0.47 -18.02 6.53
C CYS A 698 -0.02 -16.61 6.17
N ASN A 699 -0.41 -16.33 4.92
CA ASN A 699 -0.84 -15.01 4.45
C ASN A 699 -2.33 -14.74 4.66
N GLU A 700 -3.06 -15.69 5.22
CA GLU A 700 -4.47 -15.53 5.56
C GLU A 700 -4.63 -14.34 6.50
N VAL A 701 -5.46 -13.39 6.10
CA VAL A 701 -5.66 -12.17 6.89
C VAL A 701 -6.58 -12.45 8.10
N TRP A 702 -7.44 -13.48 8.02
CA TRP A 702 -8.46 -13.81 9.01
C TRP A 702 -8.88 -15.29 8.99
N GLY A 703 -9.24 -15.84 10.16
CA GLY A 703 -9.93 -17.12 10.30
C GLY A 703 -9.20 -18.14 11.20
N PRO A 704 -9.83 -19.27 11.54
CA PRO A 704 -9.16 -20.36 12.26
C PRO A 704 -8.36 -21.27 11.33
N ILE A 705 -8.28 -20.99 10.01
CA ILE A 705 -7.72 -21.90 9.02
C ILE A 705 -6.51 -21.25 8.34
N LEU A 706 -5.39 -21.98 8.27
CA LEU A 706 -4.32 -21.72 7.31
C LEU A 706 -4.55 -22.61 6.08
N TYR A 707 -4.70 -22.00 4.92
CA TYR A 707 -4.99 -22.73 3.70
C TYR A 707 -3.70 -23.30 3.12
N ASP A 708 -3.67 -24.62 3.01
CA ASP A 708 -2.73 -25.33 2.16
C ASP A 708 -2.89 -24.90 0.69
N SER A 709 -1.83 -24.28 0.16
CA SER A 709 -1.72 -23.81 -1.23
C SER A 709 -0.99 -24.79 -2.16
N SER A 710 -0.58 -25.95 -1.65
CA SER A 710 0.10 -26.99 -2.43
C SER A 710 -0.80 -27.74 -3.43
N GLY A 711 -2.12 -27.55 -3.32
CA GLY A 711 -3.12 -28.23 -4.14
C GLY A 711 -3.65 -29.54 -3.55
N PHE A 712 -3.19 -29.96 -2.37
CA PHE A 712 -3.63 -31.20 -1.70
C PHE A 712 -4.74 -30.99 -0.65
N GLY A 713 -5.09 -29.74 -0.34
CA GLY A 713 -6.20 -29.41 0.57
C GLY A 713 -5.94 -29.77 2.03
N ASN A 714 -4.67 -29.87 2.43
CA ASN A 714 -4.22 -30.19 3.79
C ASN A 714 -4.28 -28.96 4.71
N HIS A 715 -5.42 -28.26 4.75
CA HIS A 715 -5.56 -27.02 5.50
C HIS A 715 -5.37 -27.25 7.01
N ALA A 716 -4.71 -26.31 7.69
CA ALA A 716 -4.49 -26.38 9.13
C ALA A 716 -5.58 -25.59 9.86
N VAL A 717 -6.27 -26.22 10.82
CA VAL A 717 -7.37 -25.60 11.58
C VAL A 717 -6.95 -25.39 13.03
N ALA A 718 -7.20 -24.20 13.58
CA ALA A 718 -6.94 -23.85 14.96
C ALA A 718 -7.97 -24.47 15.90
N TYR A 719 -7.49 -25.19 16.91
CA TYR A 719 -8.31 -25.71 18.00
C TYR A 719 -7.85 -25.11 19.32
N VAL A 720 -8.82 -24.73 20.14
CA VAL A 720 -8.62 -24.54 21.58
C VAL A 720 -9.47 -25.57 22.30
N MET A 721 -8.85 -26.34 23.18
CA MET A 721 -9.61 -27.04 24.20
C MET A 721 -9.86 -25.99 25.29
N THR A 722 -11.09 -25.50 25.39
CA THR A 722 -11.62 -25.09 26.69
C THR A 722 -12.52 -26.24 27.14
N ASN A 723 -12.86 -26.31 28.43
CA ASN A 723 -13.80 -27.32 28.94
C ASN A 723 -15.18 -27.31 28.22
N ASP A 724 -15.43 -26.33 27.34
CA ASP A 724 -16.68 -26.10 26.63
C ASP A 724 -16.57 -26.18 25.08
N GLY A 725 -15.41 -26.57 24.51
CA GLY A 725 -15.29 -26.90 23.07
C GLY A 725 -15.38 -25.74 22.07
N GLU A 726 -15.07 -24.49 22.46
CA GLU A 726 -15.11 -23.34 21.54
C GLU A 726 -13.84 -23.22 20.64
N VAL A 727 -14.06 -23.13 19.33
CA VAL A 727 -13.04 -22.76 18.33
C VAL A 727 -12.72 -21.27 18.45
N THR A 728 -11.44 -20.89 18.62
CA THR A 728 -11.01 -19.48 18.58
C THR A 728 -10.11 -19.19 17.38
N THR A 729 -10.09 -17.92 16.95
CA THR A 729 -9.32 -17.41 15.80
C THR A 729 -7.81 -17.40 16.06
N ILE A 730 -7.03 -17.62 14.99
CA ILE A 730 -5.58 -17.45 14.98
C ILE A 730 -5.26 -15.96 15.18
N THR A 731 -4.28 -15.63 16.02
CA THR A 731 -3.77 -14.25 16.16
C THR A 731 -2.66 -14.04 15.12
N HIS A 732 -2.96 -13.28 14.06
CA HIS A 732 -2.05 -12.96 12.97
C HIS A 732 -1.24 -11.67 13.27
N THR A 733 0.08 -11.70 13.08
CA THR A 733 0.95 -10.50 12.99
C THR A 733 1.89 -10.59 11.77
N TYR A 734 2.62 -9.53 11.38
CA TYR A 734 3.49 -9.56 10.18
C TYR A 734 4.55 -10.67 10.17
N GLY A 735 4.58 -11.46 9.09
CA GLY A 735 5.56 -12.49 8.80
C GLY A 735 6.92 -11.95 8.35
N ARG A 736 7.82 -12.84 7.90
CA ARG A 736 9.04 -12.42 7.19
C ARG A 736 8.64 -11.81 5.84
N GLU A 737 7.60 -12.37 5.23
CA GLU A 737 7.02 -11.93 3.98
C GLU A 737 5.47 -12.07 4.06
N GLY A 738 4.72 -10.96 4.12
CA GLY A 738 3.26 -10.95 4.22
C GLY A 738 2.73 -10.97 5.67
N ASN A 739 1.45 -11.32 5.83
CA ASN A 739 0.74 -11.30 7.12
C ASN A 739 0.77 -12.67 7.83
N GLY A 740 1.96 -13.21 8.11
CA GLY A 740 2.10 -14.53 8.75
C GLY A 740 2.97 -14.59 10.01
N ILE A 741 2.38 -14.38 11.18
CA ILE A 741 2.89 -14.83 12.47
C ILE A 741 1.73 -15.48 13.22
N TYR A 742 1.98 -16.70 13.68
CA TYR A 742 1.30 -17.32 14.81
C TYR A 742 1.94 -16.83 16.12
N GLN A 743 1.33 -15.93 16.91
CA GLN A 743 1.86 -15.55 18.23
C GLN A 743 0.94 -16.03 19.35
N LEU A 744 1.39 -17.02 20.14
CA LEU A 744 0.70 -17.41 21.37
C LEU A 744 1.15 -16.50 22.52
N PRO A 745 0.28 -15.82 23.28
CA PRO A 745 0.67 -15.16 24.52
C PRO A 745 1.04 -16.20 25.60
N ARG A 746 1.75 -15.73 26.64
CA ARG A 746 2.41 -16.49 27.73
C ARG A 746 1.47 -17.26 28.68
N VAL A 747 0.28 -17.66 28.25
CA VAL A 747 -0.63 -18.48 29.04
C VAL A 747 -0.40 -19.94 28.64
N ARG A 748 0.19 -20.72 29.55
CA ARG A 748 0.16 -22.18 29.44
C ARG A 748 -1.32 -22.58 29.37
N LEU A 749 -1.78 -23.06 28.22
CA LEU A 749 -2.88 -24.01 27.97
C LEU A 749 -3.43 -23.82 26.52
N GLU A 750 -3.20 -24.84 25.68
CA GLU A 750 -4.17 -25.41 24.72
C GLU A 750 -4.52 -24.72 23.39
N LYS A 751 -3.68 -23.84 22.80
CA LYS A 751 -3.86 -23.39 21.40
C LYS A 751 -2.93 -24.13 20.44
N GLN A 752 -3.46 -24.92 19.49
CA GLN A 752 -2.68 -25.69 18.50
C GLN A 752 -3.40 -25.72 17.14
N LEU A 753 -2.64 -25.71 16.03
CA LEU A 753 -3.18 -25.95 14.68
C LEU A 753 -3.15 -27.45 14.38
N ARG A 754 -4.21 -27.97 13.78
CA ARG A 754 -4.38 -29.39 13.45
C ARG A 754 -4.65 -29.57 11.97
N ILE A 755 -3.96 -30.53 11.38
CA ILE A 755 -4.22 -31.05 10.04
C ILE A 755 -4.54 -32.53 10.21
N SER A 756 -5.61 -33.03 9.61
CA SER A 756 -5.87 -34.47 9.57
C SER A 756 -4.77 -35.16 8.77
N LEU A 757 -4.16 -36.21 9.33
CA LEU A 757 -3.11 -36.95 8.63
C LEU A 757 -3.70 -37.68 7.42
N THR A 758 -3.04 -37.50 6.29
CA THR A 758 -3.31 -38.18 5.02
C THR A 758 -2.06 -38.96 4.57
N PRO A 759 -2.18 -39.98 3.71
CA PRO A 759 -1.01 -40.71 3.20
C PRO A 759 0.04 -39.81 2.56
N GLN A 760 -0.36 -38.69 1.95
CA GLN A 760 0.51 -37.71 1.31
C GLN A 760 1.37 -36.93 2.33
N LEU A 761 0.87 -36.75 3.56
CA LEU A 761 1.58 -36.14 4.68
C LEU A 761 2.44 -37.14 5.48
N ALA A 762 2.50 -38.40 5.05
CA ALA A 762 3.28 -39.49 5.67
C ALA A 762 4.24 -40.21 4.69
N PRO A 763 5.03 -39.49 3.87
CA PRO A 763 5.93 -40.09 2.89
C PRO A 763 7.15 -40.76 3.55
N GLU A 764 7.80 -41.73 2.87
CA GLU A 764 9.04 -42.40 3.35
C GLU A 764 10.24 -41.46 3.45
N THR A 765 10.23 -40.43 2.63
CA THR A 765 11.24 -39.39 2.57
C THR A 765 10.54 -38.06 2.51
N PHE A 766 11.02 -37.07 3.23
CA PHE A 766 10.42 -35.74 3.21
C PHE A 766 11.42 -34.65 3.52
N THR A 767 10.98 -33.44 3.23
CA THR A 767 11.63 -32.22 3.69
C THR A 767 10.58 -31.30 4.26
N VAL A 768 10.83 -30.74 5.44
CA VAL A 768 10.03 -29.62 5.99
C VAL A 768 10.90 -28.38 6.01
N CYS A 769 10.34 -27.25 5.58
CA CYS A 769 10.93 -25.93 5.68
C CYS A 769 9.96 -24.97 6.39
N ALA A 770 10.50 -23.98 7.09
CA ALA A 770 9.73 -22.87 7.66
C ALA A 770 10.63 -21.67 7.95
N TRP A 771 10.04 -20.48 8.01
CA TRP A 771 10.62 -19.34 8.70
C TRP A 771 10.14 -19.29 10.14
N ILE A 772 11.07 -19.09 11.07
CA ILE A 772 10.77 -19.00 12.50
C ILE A 772 11.38 -17.74 13.12
N LYS A 773 10.68 -17.16 14.09
CA LYS A 773 11.16 -16.06 14.95
C LYS A 773 10.83 -16.36 16.41
N PRO A 774 11.60 -17.23 17.08
CA PRO A 774 11.32 -17.64 18.46
C PRO A 774 11.29 -16.44 19.40
N ALA A 775 10.24 -16.24 20.18
CA ALA A 775 10.12 -15.06 21.06
C ALA A 775 10.81 -15.26 22.44
N GLY A 776 11.33 -16.46 22.71
CA GLY A 776 12.02 -16.85 23.93
C GLY A 776 12.52 -18.29 23.86
N GLU A 777 12.94 -18.86 24.99
CA GLU A 777 13.20 -20.30 25.07
C GLU A 777 11.90 -21.07 24.84
N THR A 778 11.88 -21.89 23.79
CA THR A 778 10.75 -22.74 23.41
C THR A 778 11.24 -24.19 23.31
N ASN A 779 10.38 -25.14 23.72
CA ASN A 779 10.58 -26.58 23.57
C ASN A 779 9.46 -27.18 22.67
N GLY A 780 8.89 -26.35 21.79
CA GLY A 780 7.74 -26.69 20.96
C GLY A 780 8.09 -27.16 19.55
N SER A 781 7.18 -27.88 18.91
CA SER A 781 7.28 -28.30 17.51
C SER A 781 6.78 -27.24 16.54
N ILE A 782 7.52 -27.06 15.44
CA ILE A 782 7.09 -26.32 14.26
C ILE A 782 6.01 -27.13 13.54
N ILE A 783 6.29 -28.43 13.35
CA ILE A 783 5.38 -29.42 12.77
C ILE A 783 5.59 -30.76 13.48
N SER A 784 4.52 -31.49 13.79
CA SER A 784 4.62 -32.79 14.45
C SER A 784 3.45 -33.71 14.12
N SER A 785 3.74 -34.90 13.62
CA SER A 785 2.81 -36.03 13.56
C SER A 785 3.12 -37.10 14.61
N LEU A 786 4.13 -36.87 15.46
CA LEU A 786 4.70 -37.86 16.37
C LEU A 786 3.69 -38.40 17.38
N ASP A 787 3.61 -39.72 17.51
CA ASP A 787 2.85 -40.44 18.53
C ASP A 787 3.58 -41.74 18.90
N GLY A 788 4.12 -41.78 20.13
CA GLY A 788 5.10 -42.80 20.51
C GLY A 788 6.33 -42.77 19.59
N THR A 789 6.58 -43.87 18.88
CA THR A 789 7.67 -44.00 17.90
C THR A 789 7.25 -43.70 16.46
N LEU A 790 5.94 -43.56 16.20
CA LEU A 790 5.37 -43.36 14.87
C LEU A 790 5.37 -41.87 14.49
N GLY A 791 5.67 -41.58 13.22
CA GLY A 791 5.67 -40.22 12.66
C GLY A 791 6.97 -39.44 12.91
N PHE A 792 6.86 -38.12 12.92
CA PHE A 792 8.01 -37.24 13.14
C PHE A 792 7.63 -35.97 13.91
N ALA A 793 8.63 -35.33 14.54
CA ALA A 793 8.51 -33.98 15.09
C ALA A 793 9.72 -33.14 14.71
N PHE A 794 9.49 -31.98 14.10
CA PHE A 794 10.50 -30.98 13.83
C PHE A 794 10.22 -29.71 14.65
N GLY A 795 11.20 -29.25 15.41
CA GLY A 795 11.08 -28.05 16.23
C GLY A 795 12.18 -27.98 17.28
N PHE A 796 11.90 -27.44 18.47
CA PHE A 796 12.89 -27.28 19.52
C PHE A 796 12.84 -28.44 20.50
N THR A 797 13.95 -29.18 20.64
CA THR A 797 14.05 -30.37 21.49
C THR A 797 14.94 -30.16 22.71
N GLU A 798 15.79 -29.14 22.67
CA GLU A 798 16.57 -28.60 23.77
C GLU A 798 16.44 -27.07 23.75
N PRO A 799 16.63 -26.35 24.87
CA PRO A 799 16.50 -24.90 24.91
C PRO A 799 17.29 -24.22 23.78
N GLY A 800 16.54 -23.66 22.83
CA GLY A 800 17.08 -22.91 21.69
C GLY A 800 17.73 -23.74 20.58
N LYS A 801 17.82 -25.07 20.67
CA LYS A 801 18.31 -25.93 19.58
C LYS A 801 17.17 -26.60 18.83
N LEU A 802 17.24 -26.57 17.50
CA LEU A 802 16.36 -27.36 16.65
C LEU A 802 16.70 -28.84 16.73
N GLY A 803 15.68 -29.68 16.67
CA GLY A 803 15.80 -31.12 16.55
C GLY A 803 14.75 -31.72 15.62
N ILE A 804 15.11 -32.85 14.99
CA ILE A 804 14.20 -33.71 14.23
C ILE A 804 14.14 -35.07 14.91
N THR A 805 12.94 -35.47 15.34
CA THR A 805 12.67 -36.73 16.02
C THR A 805 11.96 -37.70 15.09
N THR A 806 12.50 -38.91 14.96
CA THR A 806 11.89 -40.04 14.23
C THR A 806 12.25 -41.34 14.93
N GLY A 807 11.36 -42.34 14.97
CA GLY A 807 11.68 -43.67 15.51
C GLY A 807 12.21 -43.67 16.95
N GLY A 808 11.75 -42.72 17.79
CA GLY A 808 12.20 -42.55 19.18
C GLY A 808 13.59 -41.93 19.36
N LYS A 809 14.26 -41.47 18.29
CA LYS A 809 15.58 -40.82 18.35
C LYS A 809 15.52 -39.38 17.85
N THR A 810 16.24 -38.48 18.51
CA THR A 810 16.33 -37.06 18.14
C THR A 810 17.72 -36.72 17.61
N LEU A 811 17.78 -36.09 16.44
CA LEU A 811 18.99 -35.40 15.96
C LEU A 811 18.87 -33.92 16.34
N SER A 812 19.79 -33.40 17.16
CA SER A 812 19.83 -31.98 17.55
C SER A 812 20.84 -31.18 16.70
N SER A 813 20.49 -29.93 16.40
CA SER A 813 21.38 -28.96 15.76
C SER A 813 22.55 -28.56 16.68
N ARG A 814 23.69 -28.19 16.08
CA ARG A 814 24.91 -27.81 16.83
C ARG A 814 24.91 -26.36 17.34
N ILE A 815 23.94 -25.55 16.91
CA ILE A 815 23.84 -24.13 17.29
C ILE A 815 22.50 -23.83 17.94
N VAL A 816 22.48 -22.79 18.76
CA VAL A 816 21.25 -22.19 19.28
C VAL A 816 20.70 -21.19 18.26
N VAL A 817 19.43 -21.33 17.88
CA VAL A 817 18.72 -20.36 17.04
C VAL A 817 18.46 -19.09 17.87
N LYS A 818 18.79 -17.92 17.30
CA LYS A 818 18.60 -16.63 17.97
C LYS A 818 17.12 -16.33 18.18
N THR A 819 16.77 -15.85 19.36
CA THR A 819 15.42 -15.33 19.64
C THR A 819 15.21 -13.98 18.95
N ASN A 820 13.95 -13.66 18.67
CA ASN A 820 13.48 -12.43 18.05
C ASN A 820 14.09 -12.10 16.68
N ALA A 821 14.70 -13.08 16.00
CA ALA A 821 15.24 -12.96 14.66
C ALA A 821 14.64 -14.02 13.72
N TRP A 822 14.16 -13.58 12.55
CA TRP A 822 13.68 -14.50 11.52
C TRP A 822 14.82 -15.38 11.01
N THR A 823 14.57 -16.69 11.01
CA THR A 823 15.55 -17.72 10.67
C THR A 823 14.88 -18.77 9.81
N HIS A 824 15.46 -19.12 8.66
CA HIS A 824 14.98 -20.23 7.84
C HIS A 824 15.48 -21.51 8.47
N VAL A 825 14.59 -22.49 8.59
CA VAL A 825 14.93 -23.78 9.17
C VAL A 825 14.40 -24.87 8.28
N ALA A 826 15.17 -25.94 8.12
CA ALA A 826 14.73 -27.11 7.38
C ALA A 826 15.21 -28.41 8.03
N ALA A 827 14.37 -29.44 7.95
CA ALA A 827 14.72 -30.81 8.25
C ALA A 827 14.52 -31.67 7.00
N VAL A 828 15.57 -32.38 6.60
CA VAL A 828 15.56 -33.32 5.49
C VAL A 828 15.66 -34.73 6.05
N CYS A 829 14.69 -35.58 5.74
CA CYS A 829 14.64 -36.97 6.13
C CYS A 829 14.64 -37.86 4.86
N GLY A 830 15.73 -38.58 4.66
CA GLY A 830 15.81 -39.68 3.71
C GLY A 830 15.40 -41.01 4.35
N THR A 831 15.53 -42.10 3.61
CA THR A 831 15.14 -43.45 4.07
C THR A 831 15.96 -43.96 5.25
N SER A 832 17.19 -43.48 5.42
CA SER A 832 18.08 -43.86 6.52
C SER A 832 18.96 -42.71 7.04
N SER A 833 18.67 -41.46 6.63
CA SER A 833 19.48 -40.30 6.99
C SER A 833 18.61 -39.10 7.36
N ARG A 834 19.12 -38.25 8.23
CA ARG A 834 18.48 -36.99 8.59
C ARG A 834 19.48 -35.86 8.55
N ALA A 835 19.02 -34.65 8.26
CA ALA A 835 19.82 -33.45 8.34
C ALA A 835 18.98 -32.24 8.78
N ILE A 836 19.60 -31.35 9.54
CA ILE A 836 19.01 -30.05 9.93
C ILE A 836 19.81 -28.93 9.29
N TYR A 837 19.10 -27.97 8.72
CA TYR A 837 19.65 -26.77 8.11
C TYR A 837 19.09 -25.52 8.79
N VAL A 838 19.93 -24.49 8.93
CA VAL A 838 19.52 -23.15 9.35
C VAL A 838 20.11 -22.15 8.38
N ASN A 839 19.27 -21.26 7.84
CA ASN A 839 19.63 -20.26 6.82
C ASN A 839 20.41 -20.88 5.64
N GLY A 840 20.00 -22.08 5.22
CA GLY A 840 20.60 -22.79 4.09
C GLY A 840 21.90 -23.53 4.42
N VAL A 841 22.39 -23.47 5.66
CA VAL A 841 23.62 -24.15 6.11
C VAL A 841 23.28 -25.42 6.86
N LYS A 842 23.88 -26.55 6.47
CA LYS A 842 23.74 -27.83 7.17
C LYS A 842 24.47 -27.80 8.52
N LEU A 843 23.78 -28.12 9.60
CA LEU A 843 24.31 -28.00 10.97
C LEU A 843 24.34 -29.30 11.75
N ALA A 844 23.52 -30.26 11.36
CA ALA A 844 23.54 -31.60 11.93
C ALA A 844 23.12 -32.60 10.86
N SER A 845 23.68 -33.81 10.93
CA SER A 845 23.27 -34.93 10.12
C SER A 845 23.65 -36.24 10.80
N ASP A 846 22.85 -37.28 10.57
CA ASP A 846 23.16 -38.65 10.98
C ASP A 846 22.68 -39.69 9.96
N THR A 847 23.13 -40.93 10.15
CA THR A 847 22.79 -42.11 9.34
C THR A 847 22.31 -43.23 10.26
N GLY A 848 21.42 -44.10 9.77
CA GLY A 848 20.83 -45.19 10.55
C GLY A 848 19.57 -44.78 11.34
N ALA A 849 18.90 -43.71 10.91
CA ALA A 849 17.58 -43.34 11.44
C ALA A 849 16.52 -44.31 10.90
N SER A 850 15.67 -44.84 11.79
CA SER A 850 14.44 -45.54 11.40
C SER A 850 13.28 -44.53 11.34
N PHE A 851 12.40 -44.74 10.36
CA PHE A 851 11.20 -43.95 10.19
C PHE A 851 10.00 -44.88 10.11
N GLU A 852 9.21 -44.89 11.19
CA GLU A 852 7.93 -45.60 11.22
C GLU A 852 6.83 -44.62 10.84
N LYS A 853 6.18 -44.84 9.70
CA LYS A 853 5.13 -43.94 9.20
C LYS A 853 3.93 -43.91 10.15
N ARG A 854 3.28 -42.75 10.18
CA ARG A 854 1.94 -42.59 10.74
C ARG A 854 1.02 -42.06 9.67
N THR A 855 0.03 -42.85 9.24
CA THR A 855 -0.86 -42.51 8.13
C THR A 855 -2.25 -42.02 8.56
N ASP A 856 -2.53 -42.01 9.86
CA ASP A 856 -3.81 -41.61 10.46
C ASP A 856 -3.61 -40.77 11.74
N GLY A 857 -4.67 -40.06 12.15
CA GLY A 857 -4.65 -39.16 13.31
C GLY A 857 -4.39 -37.70 12.94
N THR A 858 -3.66 -36.99 13.79
CA THR A 858 -3.51 -35.53 13.68
C THR A 858 -2.04 -35.13 13.54
N MET A 859 -1.76 -34.27 12.57
CA MET A 859 -0.54 -33.50 12.47
C MET A 859 -0.77 -32.13 13.10
N PHE A 860 0.16 -31.71 13.95
CA PHE A 860 0.13 -30.46 14.68
C PHE A 860 1.09 -29.46 14.04
N ILE A 861 0.64 -28.22 13.87
CA ILE A 861 1.50 -27.08 13.53
C ILE A 861 1.64 -26.20 14.78
N ALA A 862 2.86 -25.74 15.04
CA ALA A 862 3.21 -24.85 16.14
C ALA A 862 2.87 -25.38 17.55
N LYS A 863 2.79 -26.71 17.75
CA LYS A 863 2.45 -27.29 19.06
C LYS A 863 3.50 -26.92 20.11
N ASP A 864 3.07 -26.22 21.15
CA ASP A 864 3.89 -25.69 22.25
C ASP A 864 5.01 -24.70 21.82
N TYR A 865 4.93 -24.20 20.58
CA TYR A 865 5.89 -23.28 20.01
C TYR A 865 5.55 -21.82 20.37
N TYR A 866 6.58 -21.04 20.70
CA TYR A 866 6.44 -19.64 21.10
C TYR A 866 7.32 -18.71 20.25
N GLY A 867 6.70 -17.96 19.36
CA GLY A 867 7.37 -17.04 18.44
C GLY A 867 6.67 -16.97 17.08
N GLY A 868 7.24 -16.23 16.14
CA GLY A 868 6.73 -16.16 14.77
C GLY A 868 6.98 -17.44 13.96
N LEU A 869 6.05 -17.76 13.06
CA LEU A 869 6.10 -18.86 12.09
C LEU A 869 5.53 -18.35 10.77
N ASP A 870 6.23 -18.64 9.68
CA ASP A 870 5.86 -18.20 8.34
C ASP A 870 6.33 -19.22 7.29
N GLU A 871 5.68 -19.25 6.11
CA GLU A 871 5.99 -20.12 4.97
C GLU A 871 6.32 -21.59 5.32
N ILE A 872 5.38 -22.30 5.94
CA ILE A 872 5.58 -23.71 6.33
C ILE A 872 5.32 -24.59 5.13
N VAL A 873 6.34 -25.31 4.67
CA VAL A 873 6.26 -26.15 3.47
C VAL A 873 6.75 -27.55 3.75
N MET A 874 6.02 -28.56 3.26
CA MET A 874 6.43 -29.97 3.29
C MET A 874 6.50 -30.54 1.88
N TYR A 875 7.62 -31.19 1.57
CA TYR A 875 7.84 -31.92 0.31
C TYR A 875 7.86 -33.43 0.57
N PRO A 876 7.31 -34.25 -0.33
CA PRO A 876 7.30 -35.72 -0.20
C PRO A 876 8.62 -36.37 -0.66
N ARG A 877 9.72 -35.62 -0.61
CA ARG A 877 11.07 -36.05 -1.01
C ARG A 877 12.14 -35.36 -0.18
N ALA A 878 13.32 -35.96 -0.13
CA ALA A 878 14.51 -35.30 0.39
C ALA A 878 15.03 -34.25 -0.62
N LEU A 879 15.05 -32.97 -0.23
CA LEU A 879 15.62 -31.89 -1.04
C LEU A 879 17.14 -31.87 -0.93
N THR A 880 17.80 -31.42 -2.00
CA THR A 880 19.25 -31.22 -2.06
C THR A 880 19.67 -29.97 -1.27
N GLU A 881 20.95 -29.91 -0.87
CA GLU A 881 21.50 -28.75 -0.16
C GLU A 881 21.37 -27.44 -0.95
N ASN A 882 21.47 -27.50 -2.29
CA ASN A 882 21.28 -26.33 -3.16
C ASN A 882 19.82 -25.85 -3.18
N GLU A 883 18.86 -26.77 -3.20
CA GLU A 883 17.44 -26.46 -3.11
C GLU A 883 17.10 -25.80 -1.75
N ILE A 884 17.62 -26.35 -0.65
CA ILE A 884 17.47 -25.74 0.69
C ILE A 884 18.11 -24.35 0.76
N LYS A 885 19.28 -24.17 0.16
CA LYS A 885 20.00 -22.89 0.13
C LYS A 885 19.28 -21.85 -0.73
N ALA A 886 18.56 -22.26 -1.77
CA ALA A 886 17.75 -21.37 -2.60
C ALA A 886 16.55 -20.81 -1.81
N MET A 887 15.87 -21.65 -1.01
CA MET A 887 14.73 -21.25 -0.18
C MET A 887 15.12 -20.35 1.01
N ALA A 888 16.38 -20.44 1.47
CA ALA A 888 16.87 -19.66 2.60
C ALA A 888 17.28 -18.20 2.29
N LYS A 889 17.31 -17.81 1.01
CA LYS A 889 17.59 -16.44 0.56
C LYS A 889 16.33 -15.61 0.66
#